data_AF-A0A674JL68-F1
#
_entry.id   AF-A0A674JL68-F1
#
_cell.length_a   1.000
_cell.length_b   1.000
_cell.length_c   1.000
_cell.angle_alpha   90.00
_cell.angle_beta   90.00
_cell.angle_gamma   90.00
#
_symmetry.space_group_name_H-M   'P 1'
#
loop_
_entity.id
_entity.type
_entity.pdbx_description
1 polymer ?
#
loop_
_entity_poly.entity_id
_entity_poly.type
_entity_poly.pdbx_seq_one_letter_code
_entity_poly.pdbx_strand_id
1 'polypeptide(L)'
;VGDRLSTWPAYASGQAILQNRKPCCSPEGRSKKQASLTIAKPRYLEELECYLRKELQSLDLTKENAQELKLQPYREIFEFFIEDFKTYKPLLSAIKNEYEVTLAHLREKIRSLEPLKAMLVSVSDECTRQIVALQEEEKAEITMLKKEKLYLLKLIDKMKEEKGSLQTQVNKLRKNVAKEYMRYINECDARKLLLADLNEMRNQQLEMSLRQVQEVKGEDLVKVTLALKIARQDLTKAQVELNTMKADYGDVVPRRDFESQEKKYSDLFEKDFDDLQKEYDTLLEIHQETVEERDRFYNELQQVQRSSTPRPDWAKCAEVISGGPERWSYLEEGKTSDQLVDVLLEEIGTGVLKEKDFFPGLGKGDKVPVYLRYEGQVKNKKLNKKDVVNILKEIWKEKQSSLPEFFLSYLQKRYGDSSAFEWAYTIYENIKLYRSNEAMSLFYDILSGKVDEGLYHGQNQLIANLLKELMASDSSNSGTLVTEQFNLALRAAFPLKSSDQIQELIDASRYKAESTEDLIDYRSIFMEDEEGNAEPFIAKIRSQYASEKQEYLRELRNESPVFCSPLGLPRNPLVQLPGSELRVLRQAGEWGTAGRGGEGASVDSTVTGASQPEHSQMLLGALQRHWMCSMWSPLGQTPLYRQNGQLLLQRAYGA
;
A
#
# COMPACT_ATOMS: atom_id res chain seq x y z
N VAL A 1 10.48 -2.16 -29.35
CA VAL A 1 10.81 -0.76 -29.71
C VAL A 1 11.95 -0.31 -28.81
N GLY A 2 12.92 0.44 -29.34
CA GLY A 2 13.85 1.26 -28.56
C GLY A 2 14.81 0.50 -27.63
N ASP A 3 15.95 0.05 -28.17
CA ASP A 3 17.05 -0.46 -27.35
C ASP A 3 17.86 0.69 -26.70
N ARG A 4 18.74 0.33 -25.77
CA ARG A 4 19.45 1.20 -24.82
C ARG A 4 20.31 2.28 -25.50
N LEU A 5 20.06 3.53 -25.15
CA LEU A 5 21.03 4.63 -25.29
C LEU A 5 22.20 4.43 -24.32
N SER A 6 23.35 3.98 -24.83
CA SER A 6 24.61 3.96 -24.08
C SER A 6 25.50 5.14 -24.47
N THR A 7 25.88 5.92 -23.46
CA THR A 7 26.66 7.15 -23.51
C THR A 7 28.01 6.98 -24.23
N TRP A 8 28.34 7.90 -25.13
CA TRP A 8 29.72 8.11 -25.61
C TRP A 8 30.62 8.64 -24.48
N PRO A 9 31.86 8.16 -24.34
CA PRO A 9 32.93 8.88 -23.66
C PRO A 9 33.88 9.54 -24.68
N ALA A 10 34.34 10.74 -24.37
CA ALA A 10 35.35 11.45 -25.13
C ALA A 10 36.78 11.02 -24.71
N TYR A 11 37.73 11.10 -25.65
CA TYR A 11 39.19 11.07 -25.48
C TYR A 11 39.84 9.93 -24.66
N ALA A 12 40.54 9.04 -25.36
CA ALA A 12 41.78 8.42 -24.88
C ALA A 12 42.78 8.28 -26.02
N SER A 13 44.06 8.53 -25.73
CA SER A 13 45.16 8.66 -26.69
C SER A 13 45.75 7.31 -27.14
N GLY A 14 46.59 7.35 -28.18
CA GLY A 14 47.81 6.50 -28.21
C GLY A 14 47.95 5.52 -29.38
N GLN A 15 49.21 5.27 -29.75
CA GLN A 15 49.62 4.39 -30.84
C GLN A 15 49.65 2.91 -30.41
N ALA A 16 49.17 2.00 -31.27
CA ALA A 16 49.64 0.61 -31.45
C ALA A 16 49.03 0.09 -32.77
N ILE A 17 49.78 -0.16 -33.85
CA ILE A 17 50.70 -1.28 -34.10
C ILE A 17 50.11 -2.66 -33.75
N LEU A 18 49.69 -3.38 -34.79
CA LEU A 18 49.74 -4.84 -34.99
C LEU A 18 49.51 -5.04 -36.50
N GLN A 19 50.48 -5.26 -37.39
CA GLN A 19 51.47 -6.35 -37.52
C GLN A 19 50.93 -7.79 -37.54
N ASN A 20 51.39 -8.52 -38.57
CA ASN A 20 51.30 -9.95 -38.92
C ASN A 20 50.23 -10.30 -39.97
N ARG A 21 50.51 -10.99 -41.08
CA ARG A 21 51.57 -11.97 -41.47
C ARG A 21 51.86 -11.87 -43.00
N LYS A 22 52.88 -12.47 -43.64
CA LYS A 22 54.28 -12.90 -43.34
C LYS A 22 55.00 -13.13 -44.72
N PRO A 23 56.33 -13.42 -44.79
CA PRO A 23 57.15 -13.16 -45.98
C PRO A 23 57.56 -14.41 -46.80
N CYS A 24 58.30 -14.19 -47.89
CA CYS A 24 59.28 -15.13 -48.44
C CYS A 24 60.57 -14.39 -48.89
N CYS A 25 61.66 -15.15 -49.04
CA CYS A 25 63.04 -14.67 -48.92
C CYS A 25 63.64 -13.96 -50.15
N SER A 26 64.68 -13.16 -49.88
CA SER A 26 65.72 -12.81 -50.87
C SER A 26 66.56 -14.07 -51.20
N PRO A 27 67.22 -14.09 -52.38
CA PRO A 27 68.67 -14.04 -52.31
C PRO A 27 69.35 -13.13 -53.36
N GLU A 28 70.61 -12.85 -53.05
CA GLU A 28 71.74 -12.56 -53.96
C GLU A 28 71.79 -11.24 -54.74
N GLY A 29 72.85 -10.49 -54.45
CA GLY A 29 73.16 -9.25 -55.15
C GLY A 29 73.72 -9.48 -56.55
N ARG A 30 73.39 -8.57 -57.45
CA ARG A 30 74.28 -8.20 -58.56
C ARG A 30 74.42 -6.69 -58.61
N SER A 31 75.53 -6.21 -58.05
CA SER A 31 76.04 -4.88 -58.35
C SER A 31 76.35 -4.81 -59.85
N LYS A 32 75.41 -4.27 -60.62
CA LYS A 32 75.62 -3.85 -62.00
C LYS A 32 75.62 -2.33 -62.02
N LYS A 33 76.83 -1.78 -62.16
CA LYS A 33 77.04 -0.39 -62.58
C LYS A 33 76.20 -0.14 -63.84
N GLN A 34 75.15 0.65 -63.74
CA GLN A 34 74.64 1.38 -64.90
C GLN A 34 75.11 2.81 -64.75
N ALA A 35 75.95 3.23 -65.70
CA ALA A 35 76.63 4.50 -65.63
C ALA A 35 75.61 5.63 -65.58
N SER A 36 75.93 6.65 -64.78
CA SER A 36 75.47 8.00 -65.03
C SER A 36 75.96 8.43 -66.42
N LEU A 37 75.15 8.16 -67.45
CA LEU A 37 75.15 9.01 -68.63
C LEU A 37 74.58 10.35 -68.16
N THR A 38 75.48 11.25 -67.77
CA THR A 38 75.21 12.68 -67.58
C THR A 38 74.89 13.29 -68.94
N ILE A 39 73.72 12.94 -69.48
CA ILE A 39 73.01 13.78 -70.42
C ILE A 39 72.73 15.07 -69.64
N ALA A 40 73.36 16.17 -70.04
CA ALA A 40 73.07 17.47 -69.46
C ALA A 40 71.56 17.71 -69.54
N LYS A 41 70.92 18.14 -68.44
CA LYS A 41 69.48 18.40 -68.47
C LYS A 41 69.18 19.39 -69.61
N PRO A 42 68.12 19.16 -70.41
CA PRO A 42 67.71 20.14 -71.41
C PRO A 42 67.45 21.48 -70.71
N ARG A 43 68.03 22.58 -71.20
CA ARG A 43 67.95 23.91 -70.55
C ARG A 43 66.51 24.30 -70.21
N TYR A 44 65.58 24.00 -71.13
CA TYR A 44 64.14 24.20 -70.95
C TYR A 44 63.55 23.49 -69.71
N LEU A 45 64.02 22.28 -69.37
CA LEU A 45 63.62 21.57 -68.16
C LEU A 45 64.17 22.26 -66.89
N GLU A 46 65.39 22.78 -66.95
CA GLU A 46 65.99 23.54 -65.85
C GLU A 46 65.26 24.87 -65.62
N GLU A 47 64.82 25.53 -66.69
CA GLU A 47 64.00 26.74 -66.67
C GLU A 47 62.62 26.49 -66.04
N LEU A 48 61.90 25.44 -66.45
CA LEU A 48 60.63 25.04 -65.84
C LEU A 48 60.78 24.62 -64.37
N GLU A 49 61.82 23.86 -64.01
CA GLU A 49 62.11 23.51 -62.61
C GLU A 49 62.50 24.73 -61.75
N CYS A 50 63.07 25.77 -62.36
CA CYS A 50 63.41 27.03 -61.68
C CYS A 50 62.15 27.89 -61.47
N TYR A 51 61.26 27.96 -62.47
CA TYR A 51 59.96 28.61 -62.36
C TYR A 51 59.09 27.95 -61.28
N LEU A 52 58.98 26.61 -61.28
CA LEU A 52 58.24 25.85 -60.26
C LEU A 52 58.68 26.17 -58.84
N ARG A 53 60.00 26.23 -58.62
CA ARG A 53 60.57 26.49 -57.30
C ARG A 53 60.29 27.91 -56.80
N LYS A 54 60.24 28.90 -57.70
CA LYS A 54 59.88 30.28 -57.36
C LYS A 54 58.39 30.40 -57.02
N GLU A 55 57.51 29.83 -57.84
CA GLU A 55 56.07 29.89 -57.60
C GLU A 55 55.59 29.03 -56.42
N LEU A 56 56.29 27.94 -56.08
CA LEU A 56 56.01 27.21 -54.84
C LEU A 56 56.56 27.91 -53.58
N GLN A 57 57.54 28.81 -53.72
CA GLN A 57 58.07 29.62 -52.61
C GLN A 57 57.27 30.90 -52.36
N SER A 58 56.49 31.38 -53.33
CA SER A 58 55.59 32.53 -53.19
C SER A 58 54.24 32.19 -52.52
N LEU A 59 53.88 30.91 -52.42
CA LEU A 59 52.61 30.45 -51.85
C LEU A 59 52.63 30.34 -50.31
N ASP A 60 51.61 30.92 -49.68
CA ASP A 60 51.38 30.83 -48.24
C ASP A 60 50.74 29.48 -47.84
N LEU A 61 51.53 28.64 -47.17
CA LEU A 61 51.17 27.27 -46.79
C LEU A 61 50.34 27.16 -45.51
N THR A 62 49.99 28.27 -44.86
CA THR A 62 49.29 28.28 -43.56
C THR A 62 47.77 28.11 -43.66
N LYS A 63 47.20 28.22 -44.87
CA LYS A 63 45.75 28.15 -45.11
C LYS A 63 45.28 26.71 -45.31
N GLU A 64 44.05 26.39 -44.91
CA GLU A 64 43.44 25.05 -45.05
C GLU A 64 43.47 24.54 -46.51
N ASN A 65 43.40 25.44 -47.49
CA ASN A 65 43.47 25.13 -48.92
C ASN A 65 44.91 25.04 -49.48
N ALA A 66 45.95 25.01 -48.64
CA ALA A 66 47.36 25.04 -49.09
C ALA A 66 47.71 23.93 -50.09
N GLN A 67 47.09 22.76 -49.99
CA GLN A 67 47.33 21.66 -50.94
C GLN A 67 46.64 21.90 -52.30
N GLU A 68 45.51 22.61 -52.34
CA GLU A 68 44.88 23.03 -53.60
C GLU A 68 45.64 24.18 -54.28
N LEU A 69 46.16 25.13 -53.50
CA LEU A 69 46.93 26.27 -54.00
C LEU A 69 48.21 25.81 -54.70
N LYS A 70 48.89 24.78 -54.17
CA LYS A 70 50.06 24.16 -54.83
C LYS A 70 49.74 23.60 -56.22
N LEU A 71 48.52 23.13 -56.49
CA LEU A 71 48.19 22.53 -57.78
C LEU A 71 48.26 23.54 -58.94
N GLN A 72 48.14 24.84 -58.67
CA GLN A 72 48.11 25.87 -59.71
C GLN A 72 49.46 26.00 -60.45
N PRO A 73 50.62 26.22 -59.78
CA PRO A 73 51.93 26.17 -60.45
C PRO A 73 52.20 24.86 -61.20
N TYR A 74 51.80 23.71 -60.64
CA TYR A 74 51.96 22.41 -61.32
C TYR A 74 51.10 22.29 -62.59
N ARG A 75 49.87 22.86 -62.62
CA ARG A 75 49.01 22.88 -63.82
C ARG A 75 49.55 23.75 -64.94
N GLU A 76 50.15 24.89 -64.58
CA GLU A 76 50.72 25.86 -65.52
C GLU A 76 51.99 25.30 -66.18
N ILE A 77 52.90 24.74 -65.37
CA ILE A 77 54.11 24.07 -65.89
C ILE A 77 53.78 22.82 -66.71
N PHE A 78 52.73 22.08 -66.31
CA PHE A 78 52.28 20.94 -67.12
C PHE A 78 51.64 21.40 -68.44
N GLU A 79 51.01 22.57 -68.50
CA GLU A 79 50.56 23.14 -69.78
C GLU A 79 51.75 23.51 -70.68
N PHE A 80 52.70 24.32 -70.17
CA PHE A 80 53.90 24.70 -70.93
C PHE A 80 54.66 23.45 -71.45
N PHE A 81 54.80 22.43 -70.61
CA PHE A 81 55.38 21.15 -71.00
C PHE A 81 54.58 20.46 -72.12
N ILE A 82 53.25 20.45 -72.06
CA ILE A 82 52.38 19.87 -73.09
C ILE A 82 52.44 20.65 -74.41
N GLU A 83 52.59 21.98 -74.35
CA GLU A 83 52.61 22.83 -75.54
C GLU A 83 53.78 22.53 -76.49
N ASP A 84 54.93 22.17 -75.95
CA ASP A 84 56.15 21.85 -76.69
C ASP A 84 56.06 20.49 -77.43
N PHE A 85 55.24 19.53 -76.98
CA PHE A 85 55.15 18.18 -77.57
C PHE A 85 54.18 18.08 -78.75
N LYS A 86 54.60 18.57 -79.93
CA LYS A 86 53.79 18.64 -81.15
C LYS A 86 53.08 17.32 -81.58
N THR A 87 53.64 16.14 -81.29
CA THR A 87 53.04 14.84 -81.68
C THR A 87 52.14 14.22 -80.62
N TYR A 88 52.39 14.48 -79.33
CA TYR A 88 51.68 13.84 -78.21
C TYR A 88 50.73 14.79 -77.46
N LYS A 89 50.73 16.10 -77.78
CA LYS A 89 49.86 17.14 -77.20
C LYS A 89 48.39 16.71 -77.10
N PRO A 90 47.72 16.16 -78.14
CA PRO A 90 46.30 15.78 -78.03
C PRO A 90 46.01 14.75 -76.93
N LEU A 91 46.91 13.77 -76.73
CA LEU A 91 46.75 12.74 -75.70
C LEU A 91 47.02 13.30 -74.30
N LEU A 92 48.08 14.09 -74.14
CA LEU A 92 48.42 14.68 -72.83
C LEU A 92 47.40 15.73 -72.39
N SER A 93 46.90 16.56 -73.32
CA SER A 93 45.80 17.49 -73.06
C SER A 93 44.50 16.76 -72.70
N ALA A 94 44.17 15.64 -73.35
CA ALA A 94 43.01 14.84 -72.98
C ALA A 94 43.12 14.26 -71.56
N ILE A 95 44.29 13.70 -71.21
CA ILE A 95 44.57 13.21 -69.85
C ILE A 95 44.49 14.34 -68.82
N LYS A 96 45.08 15.52 -69.10
CA LYS A 96 44.97 16.69 -68.23
C LYS A 96 43.51 17.09 -68.02
N ASN A 97 42.72 17.21 -69.09
CA ASN A 97 41.33 17.63 -69.04
C ASN A 97 40.47 16.70 -68.16
N GLU A 98 40.63 15.38 -68.26
CA GLU A 98 39.92 14.42 -67.38
C GLU A 98 40.24 14.65 -65.89
N TYR A 99 41.51 14.89 -65.54
CA TYR A 99 41.88 15.24 -64.16
C TYR A 99 41.34 16.62 -63.72
N GLU A 100 41.25 17.60 -64.63
CA GLU A 100 40.71 18.91 -64.30
C GLU A 100 39.17 18.89 -64.13
N VAL A 101 38.44 18.16 -64.98
CA VAL A 101 37.00 17.93 -64.87
C VAL A 101 36.66 17.15 -63.60
N THR A 102 37.40 16.09 -63.27
CA THR A 102 37.16 15.32 -62.03
C THR A 102 37.47 16.14 -60.77
N LEU A 103 38.54 16.95 -60.76
CA LEU A 103 38.82 17.87 -59.65
C LEU A 103 37.74 18.97 -59.51
N ALA A 104 37.20 19.49 -60.63
CA ALA A 104 36.09 20.44 -60.59
C ALA A 104 34.83 19.79 -59.99
N HIS A 105 34.50 18.56 -60.40
CA HIS A 105 33.38 17.79 -59.85
C HIS A 105 33.51 17.50 -58.34
N LEU A 106 34.73 17.19 -57.86
CA LEU A 106 34.98 16.98 -56.43
C LEU A 106 34.85 18.29 -55.62
N ARG A 107 35.35 19.42 -56.14
CA ARG A 107 35.16 20.74 -55.52
C ARG A 107 33.68 21.12 -55.43
N GLU A 108 32.90 20.85 -56.47
CA GLU A 108 31.46 21.15 -56.46
C GLU A 108 30.69 20.24 -55.47
N LYS A 109 31.07 18.96 -55.37
CA LYS A 109 30.58 18.06 -54.32
C LYS A 109 30.89 18.58 -52.91
N ILE A 110 32.10 19.09 -52.68
CA ILE A 110 32.49 19.68 -51.38
C ILE A 110 31.58 20.88 -51.08
N ARG A 111 31.46 21.85 -51.99
CA ARG A 111 30.57 23.01 -51.86
C ARG A 111 29.11 22.64 -51.57
N SER A 112 28.58 21.57 -52.18
CA SER A 112 27.21 21.11 -51.90
C SER A 112 27.03 20.54 -50.49
N LEU A 113 28.11 20.12 -49.82
CA LEU A 113 28.09 19.57 -48.47
C LEU A 113 28.26 20.66 -47.39
N GLU A 114 28.85 21.82 -47.69
CA GLU A 114 28.98 22.91 -46.72
C GLU A 114 27.64 23.39 -46.12
N PRO A 115 26.56 23.62 -46.90
CA PRO A 115 25.25 23.98 -46.35
C PRO A 115 24.67 22.90 -45.43
N LEU A 116 24.92 21.62 -45.72
CA LEU A 116 24.47 20.50 -44.89
C LEU A 116 25.24 20.45 -43.55
N LYS A 117 26.55 20.72 -43.57
CA LYS A 117 27.35 20.87 -42.33
C LYS A 117 26.84 22.05 -41.48
N ALA A 118 26.57 23.19 -42.10
CA ALA A 118 26.05 24.37 -41.41
C ALA A 118 24.66 24.13 -40.80
N MET A 119 23.77 23.46 -41.54
CA MET A 119 22.45 23.04 -41.05
C MET A 119 22.57 22.07 -39.87
N LEU A 120 23.47 21.08 -39.94
CA LEU A 120 23.71 20.13 -38.85
C LEU A 120 24.19 20.82 -37.57
N VAL A 121 25.10 21.80 -37.67
CA VAL A 121 25.54 22.60 -36.52
C VAL A 121 24.36 23.39 -35.93
N SER A 122 23.57 24.08 -36.76
CA SER A 122 22.39 24.83 -36.31
C SER A 122 21.35 23.96 -35.59
N VAL A 123 21.08 22.76 -36.11
CA VAL A 123 20.17 21.79 -35.47
C VAL A 123 20.77 21.23 -34.17
N SER A 124 22.08 20.95 -34.15
CA SER A 124 22.78 20.51 -32.93
C SER A 124 22.73 21.56 -31.82
N ASP A 125 22.95 22.84 -32.17
CA ASP A 125 22.86 23.96 -31.23
C ASP A 125 21.43 24.11 -30.69
N GLU A 126 20.42 23.98 -31.55
CA GLU A 126 19.02 24.09 -31.15
C GLU A 126 18.57 22.94 -30.25
N CYS A 127 18.94 21.69 -30.56
CA CYS A 127 18.75 20.56 -29.65
C CYS A 127 19.47 20.77 -28.30
N THR A 128 20.66 21.35 -28.32
CA THR A 128 21.42 21.65 -27.08
C THR A 128 20.71 22.70 -26.23
N ARG A 129 20.14 23.76 -26.83
CA ARG A 129 19.31 24.75 -26.13
C ARG A 129 18.07 24.13 -25.50
N GLN A 130 17.36 23.28 -26.25
CA GLN A 130 16.16 22.59 -25.75
C GLN A 130 16.48 21.68 -24.56
N ILE A 131 17.60 20.95 -24.60
CA ILE A 131 18.07 20.14 -23.47
C ILE A 131 18.36 21.02 -22.24
N VAL A 132 19.02 22.17 -22.41
CA VAL A 132 19.32 23.09 -21.30
C VAL A 132 18.04 23.69 -20.71
N ALA A 133 17.09 24.13 -21.55
CA ALA A 133 15.81 24.69 -21.09
C ALA A 133 15.00 23.68 -20.25
N LEU A 134 14.88 22.43 -20.73
CA LEU A 134 14.22 21.35 -19.98
C LEU A 134 14.92 21.06 -18.64
N GLN A 135 16.26 21.09 -18.60
CA GLN A 135 17.00 20.92 -17.35
C GLN A 135 16.85 22.09 -16.37
N GLU A 136 16.54 23.31 -16.83
CA GLU A 136 16.26 24.46 -15.98
C GLU A 136 14.84 24.39 -15.40
N GLU A 137 13.87 23.96 -16.20
CA GLU A 137 12.50 23.68 -15.77
C GLU A 137 12.45 22.54 -14.72
N GLU A 138 13.10 21.41 -14.99
CA GLU A 138 13.20 20.27 -14.05
C GLU A 138 13.83 20.72 -12.71
N LYS A 139 14.90 21.54 -12.75
CA LYS A 139 15.51 22.09 -11.53
C LYS A 139 14.55 23.00 -10.78
N ALA A 140 13.79 23.84 -11.46
CA ALA A 140 12.80 24.72 -10.84
C ALA A 140 11.71 23.88 -10.13
N GLU A 141 11.13 22.89 -10.81
CA GLU A 141 10.14 21.97 -10.25
C GLU A 141 10.69 21.20 -9.03
N ILE A 142 11.90 20.62 -9.14
CA ILE A 142 12.57 19.95 -8.01
C ILE A 142 12.76 20.90 -6.81
N THR A 143 13.03 22.20 -7.02
CA THR A 143 13.14 23.15 -5.91
C THR A 143 11.79 23.53 -5.30
N MET A 144 10.71 23.54 -6.08
CA MET A 144 9.35 23.74 -5.60
C MET A 144 8.89 22.55 -4.75
N LEU A 145 8.99 21.33 -5.28
CA LEU A 145 8.65 20.09 -4.56
C LEU A 145 9.47 19.92 -3.26
N LYS A 146 10.74 20.35 -3.24
CA LYS A 146 11.55 20.37 -2.01
C LYS A 146 11.03 21.36 -0.96
N LYS A 147 10.52 22.54 -1.36
CA LYS A 147 9.91 23.51 -0.44
C LYS A 147 8.58 22.98 0.12
N GLU A 148 7.74 22.40 -0.74
CA GLU A 148 6.46 21.80 -0.34
C GLU A 148 6.67 20.62 0.62
N LYS A 149 7.58 19.70 0.31
CA LYS A 149 7.98 18.61 1.22
C LYS A 149 8.41 19.14 2.60
N LEU A 150 9.18 20.23 2.64
CA LEU A 150 9.61 20.84 3.91
C LEU A 150 8.44 21.47 4.68
N TYR A 151 7.48 22.08 3.98
CA TYR A 151 6.25 22.61 4.56
C TYR A 151 5.37 21.49 5.16
N LEU A 152 5.12 20.42 4.39
CA LEU A 152 4.34 19.27 4.84
C LEU A 152 4.97 18.57 6.05
N LEU A 153 6.30 18.43 6.09
CA LEU A 153 6.99 17.89 7.26
C LEU A 153 6.77 18.74 8.52
N LYS A 154 6.88 20.08 8.41
CA LYS A 154 6.59 20.99 9.53
C LYS A 154 5.13 20.90 10.01
N LEU A 155 4.19 20.72 9.09
CA LEU A 155 2.77 20.53 9.43
C LEU A 155 2.53 19.20 10.16
N ILE A 156 3.15 18.12 9.68
CA ILE A 156 3.11 16.80 10.33
C ILE A 156 3.69 16.88 11.76
N ASP A 157 4.81 17.58 11.96
CA ASP A 157 5.41 17.70 13.29
C ASP A 157 4.55 18.55 14.23
N LYS A 158 3.96 19.66 13.75
CA LYS A 158 2.96 20.44 14.50
C LYS A 158 1.76 19.57 14.94
N MET A 159 1.19 18.77 14.04
CA MET A 159 0.06 17.88 14.37
C MET A 159 0.45 16.78 15.36
N LYS A 160 1.69 16.28 15.34
CA LYS A 160 2.20 15.33 16.34
C LYS A 160 2.32 15.98 17.73
N GLU A 161 2.80 17.23 17.80
CA GLU A 161 2.87 17.99 19.06
C GLU A 161 1.48 18.24 19.65
N GLU A 162 0.52 18.66 18.82
CA GLU A 162 -0.89 18.83 19.22
C GLU A 162 -1.50 17.51 19.73
N LYS A 163 -1.29 16.40 19.01
CA LYS A 163 -1.70 15.05 19.45
C LYS A 163 -1.06 14.66 20.79
N GLY A 164 0.22 14.96 21.00
CA GLY A 164 0.92 14.70 22.26
C GLY A 164 0.38 15.52 23.44
N SER A 165 0.06 16.80 23.19
CA SER A 165 -0.60 17.68 24.16
C SER A 165 -1.97 17.16 24.55
N LEU A 166 -2.84 16.85 23.57
CA LEU A 166 -4.18 16.32 23.81
C LEU A 166 -4.14 14.97 24.53
N GLN A 167 -3.24 14.05 24.15
CA GLN A 167 -3.06 12.77 24.84
C GLN A 167 -2.65 12.97 26.31
N THR A 168 -1.81 13.98 26.60
CA THR A 168 -1.42 14.33 27.97
C THR A 168 -2.60 14.85 28.78
N GLN A 169 -3.47 15.66 28.18
CA GLN A 169 -4.71 16.12 28.81
C GLN A 169 -5.69 14.97 29.09
N VAL A 170 -5.91 14.08 28.11
CA VAL A 170 -6.73 12.85 28.28
C VAL A 170 -6.19 11.98 29.40
N ASN A 171 -4.87 11.79 29.49
CA ASN A 171 -4.23 11.03 30.56
C ASN A 171 -4.41 11.71 31.94
N LYS A 172 -4.39 13.04 32.02
CA LYS A 172 -4.69 13.80 33.25
C LYS A 172 -6.15 13.64 33.67
N LEU A 173 -7.09 13.76 32.73
CA LEU A 173 -8.52 13.57 32.99
C LEU A 173 -8.82 12.14 33.46
N ARG A 174 -8.28 11.12 32.80
CA ARG A 174 -8.39 9.70 33.24
C ARG A 174 -7.88 9.50 34.68
N LYS A 175 -6.73 10.10 35.03
CA LYS A 175 -6.20 10.05 36.41
C LYS A 175 -7.09 10.77 37.42
N ASN A 176 -7.70 11.89 37.05
CA ASN A 176 -8.63 12.61 37.92
C ASN A 176 -9.92 11.82 38.13
N VAL A 177 -10.54 11.30 37.06
CA VAL A 177 -11.72 10.44 37.14
C VAL A 177 -11.47 9.21 38.02
N ALA A 178 -10.32 8.54 37.87
CA ALA A 178 -9.94 7.42 38.73
C ALA A 178 -9.80 7.81 40.22
N LYS A 179 -9.29 9.01 40.53
CA LYS A 179 -9.23 9.52 41.91
C LYS A 179 -10.62 9.78 42.48
N GLU A 180 -11.53 10.36 41.70
CA GLU A 180 -12.90 10.62 42.17
C GLU A 180 -13.70 9.33 42.37
N TYR A 181 -13.54 8.32 41.49
CA TYR A 181 -14.08 6.98 41.74
C TYR A 181 -13.53 6.36 43.03
N MET A 182 -12.23 6.51 43.32
CA MET A 182 -11.64 6.01 44.56
C MET A 182 -12.19 6.73 45.80
N ARG A 183 -12.36 8.06 45.75
CA ARG A 183 -13.03 8.83 46.82
C ARG A 183 -14.45 8.33 47.08
N TYR A 184 -15.23 8.13 46.01
CA TYR A 184 -16.60 7.64 46.10
C TYR A 184 -16.69 6.24 46.75
N ILE A 185 -15.80 5.31 46.38
CA ILE A 185 -15.73 3.98 47.01
C ILE A 185 -15.40 4.10 48.50
N ASN A 186 -14.37 4.87 48.85
CA ASN A 186 -13.98 5.11 50.24
C ASN A 186 -15.12 5.72 51.07
N GLU A 187 -15.88 6.66 50.50
CA GLU A 187 -17.05 7.24 51.15
C GLU A 187 -18.19 6.23 51.31
N CYS A 188 -18.47 5.42 50.28
CA CYS A 188 -19.45 4.35 50.37
C CYS A 188 -19.09 3.33 51.46
N ASP A 189 -17.82 2.96 51.59
CA ASP A 189 -17.37 2.00 52.60
C ASP A 189 -17.39 2.61 54.01
N ALA A 190 -17.01 3.88 54.18
CA ALA A 190 -17.21 4.61 55.44
C ALA A 190 -18.70 4.68 55.84
N ARG A 191 -19.61 4.95 54.89
CA ARG A 191 -21.06 4.93 55.14
C ARG A 191 -21.58 3.53 55.51
N LYS A 192 -21.07 2.45 54.89
CA LYS A 192 -21.42 1.07 55.29
C LYS A 192 -20.98 0.76 56.72
N LEU A 193 -19.78 1.17 57.12
CA LEU A 193 -19.27 0.99 58.49
C LEU A 193 -20.16 1.75 59.50
N LEU A 194 -20.45 3.03 59.24
CA LEU A 194 -21.33 3.82 60.12
C LEU A 194 -22.75 3.23 60.22
N LEU A 195 -23.28 2.64 59.13
CA LEU A 195 -24.57 1.94 59.17
C LEU A 195 -24.50 0.60 59.95
N ALA A 196 -23.36 -0.09 59.91
CA ALA A 196 -23.15 -1.27 60.74
C ALA A 196 -23.10 -0.90 62.23
N ASP A 197 -22.31 0.11 62.59
CA ASP A 197 -22.19 0.64 63.95
C ASP A 197 -23.55 1.11 64.48
N LEU A 198 -24.32 1.88 63.69
CA LEU A 198 -25.66 2.34 64.08
C LEU A 198 -26.65 1.18 64.29
N ASN A 199 -26.58 0.13 63.47
CA ASN A 199 -27.41 -1.06 63.64
C ASN A 199 -26.98 -1.87 64.87
N GLU A 200 -25.69 -1.97 65.16
CA GLU A 200 -25.18 -2.61 66.37
C GLU A 200 -25.63 -1.85 67.63
N MET A 201 -25.44 -0.53 67.67
CA MET A 201 -25.92 0.33 68.76
C MET A 201 -27.45 0.22 68.94
N ARG A 202 -28.22 0.16 67.85
CA ARG A 202 -29.67 -0.05 67.90
C ARG A 202 -30.04 -1.44 68.44
N ASN A 203 -29.31 -2.48 68.06
CA ASN A 203 -29.52 -3.83 68.58
C ASN A 203 -29.18 -3.90 70.08
N GLN A 204 -28.07 -3.32 70.52
CA GLN A 204 -27.72 -3.18 71.94
C GLN A 204 -28.80 -2.41 72.72
N GLN A 205 -29.33 -1.32 72.16
CA GLN A 205 -30.42 -0.56 72.78
C GLN A 205 -31.72 -1.38 72.85
N LEU A 206 -32.05 -2.17 71.82
CA LEU A 206 -33.19 -3.08 71.83
C LEU A 206 -33.01 -4.22 72.84
N GLU A 207 -31.81 -4.75 73.02
CA GLU A 207 -31.51 -5.76 74.06
C GLU A 207 -31.63 -5.18 75.48
N MET A 208 -31.10 -3.97 75.72
CA MET A 208 -31.30 -3.25 76.98
C MET A 208 -32.78 -2.95 77.23
N SER A 209 -33.51 -2.53 76.19
CA SER A 209 -34.94 -2.25 76.27
C SER A 209 -35.75 -3.52 76.51
N LEU A 210 -35.41 -4.66 75.90
CA LEU A 210 -36.02 -5.95 76.20
C LEU A 210 -35.78 -6.36 77.66
N ARG A 211 -34.56 -6.18 78.18
CA ARG A 211 -34.26 -6.43 79.60
C ARG A 211 -35.09 -5.54 80.53
N GLN A 212 -35.24 -4.24 80.21
CA GLN A 212 -36.12 -3.33 80.97
C GLN A 212 -37.60 -3.71 80.85
N VAL A 213 -38.11 -4.05 79.67
CA VAL A 213 -39.50 -4.51 79.47
C VAL A 213 -39.77 -5.83 80.20
N GLN A 214 -38.75 -6.66 80.42
CA GLN A 214 -38.86 -7.88 81.21
C GLN A 214 -38.87 -7.62 82.72
N GLU A 215 -38.32 -6.50 83.21
CA GLU A 215 -38.50 -6.02 84.59
C GLU A 215 -39.78 -5.18 84.78
N VAL A 216 -40.29 -4.54 83.73
CA VAL A 216 -41.39 -3.56 83.82
C VAL A 216 -42.73 -4.14 83.32
N LYS A 217 -43.22 -5.17 84.03
CA LYS A 217 -44.66 -5.52 84.01
C LYS A 217 -45.38 -4.80 85.15
N GLY A 218 -45.52 -3.49 85.01
CA GLY A 218 -46.24 -2.65 85.96
C GLY A 218 -45.86 -1.18 85.86
N GLU A 219 -46.28 -0.50 84.79
CA GLU A 219 -46.20 0.95 84.73
C GLU A 219 -47.50 1.66 85.08
N ASP A 220 -47.35 2.59 86.02
CA ASP A 220 -48.38 3.36 86.66
C ASP A 220 -48.92 4.46 85.71
N LEU A 221 -50.23 4.67 85.74
CA LEU A 221 -50.95 5.71 84.98
C LEU A 221 -50.38 7.12 85.25
N VAL A 222 -49.79 7.32 86.43
CA VAL A 222 -49.08 8.56 86.82
C VAL A 222 -47.84 8.82 85.94
N LYS A 223 -47.10 7.79 85.51
CA LYS A 223 -45.94 7.95 84.63
C LYS A 223 -46.36 8.40 83.23
N VAL A 224 -47.41 7.79 82.68
CA VAL A 224 -47.92 8.13 81.33
C VAL A 224 -48.46 9.56 81.29
N THR A 225 -49.16 9.99 82.35
CA THR A 225 -49.65 11.38 82.45
C THR A 225 -48.53 12.40 82.66
N LEU A 226 -47.46 12.04 83.38
CA LEU A 226 -46.25 12.86 83.50
C LEU A 226 -45.51 12.98 82.16
N ALA A 227 -45.31 11.87 81.44
CA ALA A 227 -44.68 11.86 80.12
C ALA A 227 -45.46 12.70 79.09
N LEU A 228 -46.80 12.60 79.08
CA LEU A 228 -47.66 13.45 78.24
C LEU A 228 -47.52 14.94 78.57
N LYS A 229 -47.33 15.29 79.85
CA LYS A 229 -47.11 16.68 80.29
C LYS A 229 -45.76 17.21 79.83
N ILE A 230 -44.70 16.39 79.93
CA ILE A 230 -43.35 16.72 79.46
C ILE A 230 -43.36 16.91 77.94
N ALA A 231 -43.90 15.96 77.17
CA ALA A 231 -43.99 16.06 75.71
C ALA A 231 -44.75 17.31 75.22
N ARG A 232 -45.77 17.76 75.98
CA ARG A 232 -46.48 19.03 75.71
C ARG A 232 -45.60 20.25 76.00
N GLN A 233 -44.80 20.24 77.06
CA GLN A 233 -43.83 21.32 77.34
C GLN A 233 -42.73 21.36 76.27
N ASP A 234 -42.18 20.21 75.87
CA ASP A 234 -41.14 20.12 74.84
C ASP A 234 -41.64 20.58 73.47
N LEU A 235 -42.87 20.21 73.08
CA LEU A 235 -43.51 20.74 71.87
C LEU A 235 -43.65 22.27 71.94
N THR A 236 -44.05 22.80 73.10
CA THR A 236 -44.17 24.26 73.29
C THR A 236 -42.81 24.94 73.17
N LYS A 237 -41.76 24.33 73.73
CA LYS A 237 -40.37 24.83 73.66
C LYS A 237 -39.83 24.82 72.23
N ALA A 238 -39.98 23.70 71.52
CA ALA A 238 -39.58 23.58 70.11
C ALA A 238 -40.35 24.56 69.21
N GLN A 239 -41.63 24.83 69.50
CA GLN A 239 -42.42 25.83 68.78
C GLN A 239 -41.88 27.26 69.01
N VAL A 240 -41.40 27.57 70.22
CA VAL A 240 -40.74 28.85 70.53
C VAL A 240 -39.38 28.94 69.83
N GLU A 241 -38.53 27.90 69.89
CA GLU A 241 -37.23 27.86 69.21
C GLU A 241 -37.36 27.97 67.68
N LEU A 242 -38.40 27.37 67.08
CA LEU A 242 -38.73 27.54 65.66
C LEU A 242 -39.16 28.98 65.35
N ASN A 243 -39.92 29.62 66.24
CA ASN A 243 -40.37 31.00 66.06
C ASN A 243 -39.22 32.00 66.24
N THR A 244 -38.27 31.76 67.15
CA THR A 244 -37.05 32.58 67.27
C THR A 244 -36.17 32.41 66.04
N MET A 245 -35.88 31.17 65.60
CA MET A 245 -35.11 30.99 64.35
C MET A 245 -35.78 31.67 63.15
N LYS A 246 -37.11 31.59 63.02
CA LYS A 246 -37.84 32.30 61.93
C LYS A 246 -37.73 33.83 62.03
N ALA A 247 -37.61 34.40 63.23
CA ALA A 247 -37.36 35.82 63.41
C ALA A 247 -35.90 36.16 63.08
N ASP A 248 -34.95 35.36 63.59
CA ASP A 248 -33.52 35.54 63.38
C ASP A 248 -33.14 35.45 61.89
N TYR A 249 -33.73 34.52 61.14
CA TYR A 249 -33.53 34.37 59.69
C TYR A 249 -34.28 35.41 58.84
N GLY A 250 -35.09 36.30 59.43
CA GLY A 250 -35.88 37.29 58.70
C GLY A 250 -35.04 38.37 58.00
N ASP A 251 -33.89 38.75 58.57
CA ASP A 251 -33.04 39.85 58.12
C ASP A 251 -31.68 39.41 57.53
N VAL A 252 -31.37 38.11 57.50
CA VAL A 252 -30.01 37.61 57.17
C VAL A 252 -29.66 37.71 55.68
N VAL A 253 -30.66 37.75 54.81
CA VAL A 253 -30.49 38.10 53.38
C VAL A 253 -31.65 39.01 52.97
N PRO A 254 -31.42 40.31 52.73
CA PRO A 254 -32.43 41.17 52.16
C PRO A 254 -32.93 40.59 50.84
N ARG A 255 -34.24 40.38 50.72
CA ARG A 255 -34.86 39.75 49.54
C ARG A 255 -34.43 40.38 48.21
N ARG A 256 -34.20 41.70 48.21
CA ARG A 256 -33.64 42.47 47.08
C ARG A 256 -32.28 41.93 46.61
N ASP A 257 -31.40 41.58 47.53
CA ASP A 257 -30.04 41.16 47.21
C ASP A 257 -30.05 39.75 46.63
N PHE A 258 -30.89 38.86 47.18
CA PHE A 258 -31.19 37.54 46.59
C PHE A 258 -31.75 37.68 45.17
N GLU A 259 -32.83 38.46 44.97
CA GLU A 259 -33.43 38.69 43.66
C GLU A 259 -32.43 39.33 42.67
N SER A 260 -31.53 40.21 43.15
CA SER A 260 -30.45 40.78 42.31
C SER A 260 -29.39 39.76 41.91
N GLN A 261 -29.13 38.76 42.76
CA GLN A 261 -28.12 37.74 42.54
C GLN A 261 -28.67 36.63 41.63
N GLU A 262 -29.90 36.20 41.88
CA GLU A 262 -30.67 35.29 41.01
C GLU A 262 -30.77 35.85 39.60
N LYS A 263 -31.13 37.14 39.45
CA LYS A 263 -31.14 37.79 38.14
C LYS A 263 -29.76 37.79 37.45
N LYS A 264 -28.68 38.14 38.16
CA LYS A 264 -27.32 38.11 37.56
C LYS A 264 -26.94 36.70 37.08
N TYR A 265 -27.27 35.66 37.84
CA TYR A 265 -26.98 34.29 37.43
C TYR A 265 -27.87 33.84 36.26
N SER A 266 -29.13 34.28 36.19
CA SER A 266 -30.01 34.05 35.03
C SER A 266 -29.47 34.76 33.78
N ASP A 267 -29.18 36.07 33.87
CA ASP A 267 -28.65 36.90 32.78
C ASP A 267 -27.28 36.40 32.27
N LEU A 268 -26.48 35.73 33.12
CA LEU A 268 -25.23 35.06 32.72
C LEU A 268 -25.48 33.70 32.06
N PHE A 269 -26.37 32.88 32.63
CA PHE A 269 -26.70 31.57 32.10
C PHE A 269 -27.35 31.65 30.71
N GLU A 270 -28.25 32.62 30.49
CA GLU A 270 -28.84 32.88 29.17
C GLU A 270 -27.77 33.25 28.13
N LYS A 271 -26.78 34.08 28.49
CA LYS A 271 -25.67 34.45 27.58
C LYS A 271 -24.74 33.30 27.26
N ASP A 272 -24.30 32.56 28.28
CA ASP A 272 -23.43 31.40 28.09
C ASP A 272 -24.14 30.33 27.23
N PHE A 273 -25.46 30.19 27.36
CA PHE A 273 -26.27 29.30 26.52
C PHE A 273 -26.39 29.81 25.07
N ASP A 274 -26.72 31.09 24.88
CA ASP A 274 -26.81 31.73 23.55
C ASP A 274 -25.49 31.66 22.79
N ASP A 275 -24.35 31.89 23.46
CA ASP A 275 -23.03 31.84 22.85
C ASP A 275 -22.61 30.39 22.54
N LEU A 276 -22.89 29.43 23.42
CA LEU A 276 -22.67 28.01 23.13
C LEU A 276 -23.54 27.50 21.97
N GLN A 277 -24.76 28.03 21.82
CA GLN A 277 -25.63 27.70 20.69
C GLN A 277 -25.05 28.23 19.37
N LYS A 278 -24.56 29.48 19.33
CA LYS A 278 -23.90 30.04 18.14
C LYS A 278 -22.66 29.23 17.74
N GLU A 279 -21.81 28.86 18.71
CA GLU A 279 -20.62 28.03 18.45
C GLU A 279 -21.02 26.66 17.87
N TYR A 280 -22.08 26.03 18.40
CA TYR A 280 -22.62 24.78 17.86
C TYR A 280 -23.15 24.94 16.43
N ASP A 281 -23.96 25.97 16.16
CA ASP A 281 -24.51 26.23 14.83
C ASP A 281 -23.38 26.53 13.81
N THR A 282 -22.35 27.28 14.21
CA THR A 282 -21.15 27.56 13.38
C THR A 282 -20.37 26.28 13.08
N LEU A 283 -20.16 25.40 14.08
CA LEU A 283 -19.51 24.10 13.88
C LEU A 283 -20.32 23.17 12.98
N LEU A 284 -21.65 23.24 13.03
CA LEU A 284 -22.55 22.49 12.16
C LEU A 284 -22.41 22.92 10.70
N GLU A 285 -22.34 24.23 10.44
CA GLU A 285 -22.14 24.82 9.12
C GLU A 285 -20.78 24.40 8.52
N ILE A 286 -19.68 24.58 9.28
CA ILE A 286 -18.33 24.15 8.86
C ILE A 286 -18.29 22.64 8.54
N HIS A 287 -18.99 21.81 9.34
CA HIS A 287 -19.07 20.38 9.06
C HIS A 287 -19.85 20.04 7.78
N GLN A 288 -20.90 20.79 7.46
CA GLN A 288 -21.64 20.64 6.19
C GLN A 288 -20.76 21.04 5.01
N GLU A 289 -20.10 22.21 5.06
CA GLU A 289 -19.17 22.66 4.02
C GLU A 289 -18.04 21.65 3.78
N THR A 290 -17.43 21.13 4.84
CA THR A 290 -16.35 20.12 4.76
C THR A 290 -16.83 18.82 4.09
N VAL A 291 -18.08 18.42 4.33
CA VAL A 291 -18.71 17.25 3.69
C VAL A 291 -18.96 17.51 2.20
N GLU A 292 -19.44 18.69 1.84
CA GLU A 292 -19.64 19.09 0.44
C GLU A 292 -18.31 19.23 -0.33
N GLU A 293 -17.26 19.76 0.29
CA GLU A 293 -15.90 19.78 -0.28
C GLU A 293 -15.38 18.37 -0.55
N ARG A 294 -15.45 17.47 0.44
CA ARG A 294 -15.07 16.06 0.27
C ARG A 294 -15.79 15.42 -0.90
N ASP A 295 -17.10 15.62 -1.01
CA ASP A 295 -17.91 14.98 -2.06
C ASP A 295 -17.65 15.61 -3.43
N ARG A 296 -17.38 16.92 -3.51
CA ARG A 296 -16.87 17.56 -4.73
C ARG A 296 -15.54 16.96 -5.18
N PHE A 297 -14.53 16.88 -4.30
CA PHE A 297 -13.23 16.29 -4.63
C PHE A 297 -13.33 14.81 -5.02
N TYR A 298 -14.21 14.03 -4.38
CA TYR A 298 -14.44 12.63 -4.75
C TYR A 298 -15.02 12.50 -6.17
N ASN A 299 -16.01 13.34 -6.51
CA ASN A 299 -16.63 13.36 -7.82
C ASN A 299 -15.65 13.84 -8.92
N GLU A 300 -14.86 14.87 -8.64
CA GLU A 300 -13.78 15.34 -9.54
C GLU A 300 -12.72 14.26 -9.77
N LEU A 301 -12.26 13.59 -8.70
CA LEU A 301 -11.31 12.47 -8.81
C LEU A 301 -11.88 11.35 -9.70
N GLN A 302 -13.15 10.98 -9.50
CA GLN A 302 -13.82 9.96 -10.30
C GLN A 302 -13.98 10.39 -11.76
N GLN A 303 -14.26 11.67 -12.03
CA GLN A 303 -14.35 12.22 -13.38
C GLN A 303 -12.99 12.25 -14.08
N VAL A 304 -11.93 12.68 -13.39
CA VAL A 304 -10.55 12.66 -13.89
C VAL A 304 -10.07 11.24 -14.16
N GLN A 305 -10.40 10.27 -13.30
CA GLN A 305 -10.11 8.85 -13.56
C GLN A 305 -10.81 8.34 -14.82
N ARG A 306 -12.09 8.71 -15.04
CA ARG A 306 -12.84 8.31 -16.24
C ARG A 306 -12.33 8.97 -17.53
N SER A 307 -11.84 10.21 -17.47
CA SER A 307 -11.34 10.94 -18.65
C SER A 307 -9.88 10.66 -18.98
N SER A 308 -9.04 10.34 -18.00
CA SER A 308 -7.60 10.10 -18.19
C SER A 308 -7.31 8.76 -18.88
N THR A 309 -8.19 7.77 -18.72
CA THR A 309 -8.10 6.48 -19.41
C THR A 309 -9.45 6.13 -20.06
N PRO A 310 -9.66 6.46 -21.35
CA PRO A 310 -10.82 5.97 -22.08
C PRO A 310 -10.85 4.44 -22.00
N ARG A 311 -11.90 3.87 -21.39
CA ARG A 311 -12.04 2.41 -21.34
C ARG A 311 -12.10 1.85 -22.76
N PRO A 312 -11.45 0.70 -23.04
CA PRO A 312 -11.61 0.01 -24.30
C PRO A 312 -13.08 -0.27 -24.60
N ASP A 313 -13.45 -0.15 -25.86
CA ASP A 313 -14.78 -0.49 -26.36
C ASP A 313 -14.87 -2.01 -26.53
N TRP A 314 -15.24 -2.69 -25.44
CA TRP A 314 -15.29 -4.16 -25.35
C TRP A 314 -16.27 -4.79 -26.34
N ALA A 315 -17.28 -4.06 -26.81
CA ALA A 315 -18.21 -4.54 -27.84
C ALA A 315 -17.49 -4.92 -29.16
N LYS A 316 -16.34 -4.30 -29.47
CA LYS A 316 -15.51 -4.65 -30.63
C LYS A 316 -14.82 -6.02 -30.50
N CYS A 317 -14.63 -6.53 -29.28
CA CYS A 317 -13.99 -7.83 -29.07
C CYS A 317 -14.91 -8.98 -29.55
N ALA A 318 -16.23 -8.79 -29.47
CA ALA A 318 -17.23 -9.73 -29.98
C ALA A 318 -17.12 -10.01 -31.49
N GLU A 319 -16.60 -9.06 -32.29
CA GLU A 319 -16.41 -9.22 -33.74
C GLU A 319 -15.15 -10.01 -34.10
N VAL A 320 -14.15 -10.03 -33.21
CA VAL A 320 -12.80 -10.58 -33.47
C VAL A 320 -12.61 -11.97 -32.86
N ILE A 321 -13.31 -12.29 -31.76
CA ILE A 321 -13.13 -13.53 -31.02
C ILE A 321 -13.90 -14.69 -31.67
N SER A 322 -13.23 -15.84 -31.80
CA SER A 322 -13.84 -17.07 -32.31
C SER A 322 -14.99 -17.52 -31.42
N GLY A 323 -16.21 -17.53 -31.96
CA GLY A 323 -17.45 -17.80 -31.24
C GLY A 323 -18.43 -16.61 -31.20
N GLY A 324 -18.01 -15.43 -31.66
CA GLY A 324 -18.90 -14.29 -31.88
C GLY A 324 -19.47 -13.66 -30.58
N PRO A 325 -20.54 -12.87 -30.69
CA PRO A 325 -21.06 -12.07 -29.58
C PRO A 325 -21.61 -12.92 -28.43
N GLU A 326 -22.27 -14.03 -28.70
CA GLU A 326 -22.84 -14.90 -27.65
C GLU A 326 -21.76 -15.47 -26.72
N ARG A 327 -20.64 -15.94 -27.30
CA ARG A 327 -19.49 -16.42 -26.51
C ARG A 327 -18.79 -15.27 -25.78
N TRP A 328 -18.71 -14.08 -26.39
CA TRP A 328 -18.15 -12.91 -25.71
C TRP A 328 -19.01 -12.45 -24.53
N SER A 329 -20.34 -12.43 -24.64
CA SER A 329 -21.24 -12.08 -23.53
C SER A 329 -21.04 -13.00 -22.32
N TYR A 330 -20.93 -14.31 -22.53
CA TYR A 330 -20.61 -15.27 -21.46
C TYR A 330 -19.19 -15.07 -20.87
N LEU A 331 -18.23 -14.61 -21.69
CA LEU A 331 -16.88 -14.29 -21.22
C LEU A 331 -16.80 -12.93 -20.51
N GLU A 332 -17.69 -11.99 -20.80
CA GLU A 332 -17.73 -10.65 -20.19
C GLU A 332 -18.50 -10.62 -18.86
N GLU A 333 -19.47 -11.52 -18.68
CA GLU A 333 -20.35 -11.57 -17.52
C GLU A 333 -19.58 -11.59 -16.18
N GLY A 334 -19.92 -10.64 -15.31
CA GLY A 334 -19.34 -10.50 -13.97
C GLY A 334 -17.89 -9.98 -13.91
N LYS A 335 -17.22 -9.67 -15.03
CA LYS A 335 -15.79 -9.29 -15.05
C LYS A 335 -15.53 -7.79 -15.12
N THR A 336 -14.43 -7.37 -14.50
CA THR A 336 -13.92 -6.00 -14.58
C THR A 336 -13.13 -5.78 -15.87
N SER A 337 -13.02 -4.53 -16.34
CA SER A 337 -12.29 -4.23 -17.59
C SER A 337 -10.81 -4.63 -17.57
N ASP A 338 -10.18 -4.76 -16.40
CA ASP A 338 -8.81 -5.27 -16.27
C ASP A 338 -8.77 -6.79 -16.53
N GLN A 339 -9.69 -7.54 -15.91
CA GLN A 339 -9.88 -8.98 -16.16
C GLN A 339 -10.29 -9.29 -17.61
N LEU A 340 -10.99 -8.37 -18.30
CA LEU A 340 -11.28 -8.50 -19.74
C LEU A 340 -10.02 -8.40 -20.61
N VAL A 341 -8.98 -7.66 -20.18
CA VAL A 341 -7.67 -7.65 -20.86
C VAL A 341 -7.05 -9.05 -20.79
N ASP A 342 -7.02 -9.67 -19.61
CA ASP A 342 -6.46 -11.02 -19.44
C ASP A 342 -7.21 -12.07 -20.30
N VAL A 343 -8.55 -12.05 -20.28
CA VAL A 343 -9.37 -12.93 -21.13
C VAL A 343 -9.11 -12.71 -22.62
N LEU A 344 -8.96 -11.45 -23.06
CA LEU A 344 -8.63 -11.13 -24.45
C LEU A 344 -7.21 -11.62 -24.84
N LEU A 345 -6.22 -11.41 -23.97
CA LEU A 345 -4.85 -11.88 -24.16
C LEU A 345 -4.78 -13.41 -24.21
N GLU A 346 -5.60 -14.11 -23.42
CA GLU A 346 -5.74 -15.56 -23.47
C GLU A 346 -6.33 -16.07 -24.78
N GLU A 347 -7.43 -15.49 -25.27
CA GLU A 347 -8.03 -15.91 -26.54
C GLU A 347 -7.08 -15.67 -27.73
N ILE A 348 -6.44 -14.50 -27.80
CA ILE A 348 -5.44 -14.18 -28.83
C ILE A 348 -4.23 -15.12 -28.71
N GLY A 349 -3.70 -15.31 -27.50
CA GLY A 349 -2.57 -16.18 -27.23
C GLY A 349 -2.87 -17.66 -27.51
N THR A 350 -4.12 -18.11 -27.34
CA THR A 350 -4.56 -19.47 -27.63
C THR A 350 -4.48 -19.75 -29.13
N GLY A 351 -4.89 -18.80 -29.97
CA GLY A 351 -4.68 -18.87 -31.43
C GLY A 351 -3.20 -19.02 -31.77
N VAL A 352 -2.37 -18.09 -31.28
CA VAL A 352 -0.92 -18.09 -31.54
C VAL A 352 -0.20 -19.34 -31.01
N LEU A 353 -0.63 -19.91 -29.88
CA LEU A 353 -0.10 -21.18 -29.37
C LEU A 353 -0.52 -22.38 -30.23
N LYS A 354 -1.74 -22.39 -30.79
CA LYS A 354 -2.20 -23.46 -31.69
C LYS A 354 -1.51 -23.42 -33.05
N GLU A 355 -1.13 -22.24 -33.53
CA GLU A 355 -0.37 -22.06 -34.78
C GLU A 355 1.10 -22.45 -34.63
N LYS A 356 1.73 -22.27 -33.46
CA LYS A 356 3.13 -22.65 -33.23
C LYS A 356 3.31 -24.17 -33.14
N ASP A 357 3.97 -24.77 -34.13
CA ASP A 357 4.36 -26.19 -34.10
C ASP A 357 5.58 -26.48 -33.20
N PHE A 358 6.46 -25.49 -32.98
CA PHE A 358 7.69 -25.64 -32.22
C PHE A 358 7.97 -24.44 -31.30
N PHE A 359 8.51 -24.72 -30.12
CA PHE A 359 9.02 -23.74 -29.17
C PHE A 359 10.56 -23.68 -29.23
N PRO A 360 11.18 -22.50 -29.11
CA PRO A 360 12.63 -22.37 -28.94
C PRO A 360 13.03 -22.79 -27.52
N GLY A 361 14.03 -23.65 -27.39
CA GLY A 361 14.62 -24.02 -26.11
C GLY A 361 15.37 -22.86 -25.46
N LEU A 362 15.22 -22.71 -24.14
CA LEU A 362 15.84 -21.66 -23.31
C LEU A 362 17.33 -21.93 -22.99
N GLY A 363 17.87 -23.07 -23.41
CA GLY A 363 19.25 -23.48 -23.17
C GLY A 363 19.46 -24.20 -21.83
N LYS A 364 20.69 -24.62 -21.57
CA LYS A 364 21.07 -25.47 -20.42
C LYS A 364 21.72 -24.72 -19.24
N GLY A 365 21.72 -23.39 -19.26
CA GLY A 365 22.39 -22.58 -18.24
C GLY A 365 21.73 -22.70 -16.86
N ASP A 366 22.50 -22.47 -15.79
CA ASP A 366 22.02 -22.68 -14.40
C ASP A 366 20.82 -21.82 -14.01
N LYS A 367 20.67 -20.65 -14.66
CA LYS A 367 19.53 -19.73 -14.49
C LYS A 367 18.22 -20.25 -15.11
N VAL A 368 18.28 -21.29 -15.95
CA VAL A 368 17.10 -21.92 -16.54
C VAL A 368 16.59 -23.00 -15.58
N PRO A 369 15.28 -23.04 -15.24
CA PRO A 369 14.72 -24.10 -14.41
C PRO A 369 14.95 -25.49 -15.02
N VAL A 370 15.19 -26.50 -14.18
CA VAL A 370 15.63 -27.85 -14.64
C VAL A 370 14.67 -28.45 -15.68
N TYR A 371 13.37 -28.29 -15.48
CA TYR A 371 12.31 -28.76 -16.38
C TYR A 371 12.26 -28.03 -17.75
N LEU A 372 13.01 -26.95 -17.94
CA LEU A 372 13.14 -26.22 -19.21
C LEU A 372 14.57 -26.27 -19.79
N ARG A 373 15.52 -27.03 -19.22
CA ARG A 373 16.92 -27.10 -19.70
C ARG A 373 17.08 -27.92 -21.00
N TYR A 374 16.51 -27.39 -22.07
CA TYR A 374 16.57 -27.97 -23.43
C TYR A 374 17.21 -26.99 -24.41
N GLU A 375 17.89 -27.54 -25.41
CA GLU A 375 18.68 -26.80 -26.40
C GLU A 375 18.28 -27.27 -27.80
N GLY A 376 17.88 -26.34 -28.67
CA GLY A 376 17.24 -26.63 -29.96
C GLY A 376 15.76 -26.27 -29.99
N GLN A 377 14.99 -26.94 -30.85
CA GLN A 377 13.54 -26.75 -30.98
C GLN A 377 12.77 -27.89 -30.30
N VAL A 378 11.68 -27.54 -29.62
CA VAL A 378 10.83 -28.46 -28.86
C VAL A 378 9.45 -28.52 -29.53
N LYS A 379 8.93 -29.70 -29.85
CA LYS A 379 7.62 -29.80 -30.52
C LYS A 379 6.48 -29.47 -29.57
N ASN A 380 5.56 -28.61 -30.01
CA ASN A 380 4.33 -28.30 -29.27
C ASN A 380 3.34 -29.48 -29.36
N LYS A 381 2.81 -29.93 -28.21
CA LYS A 381 1.77 -30.97 -28.17
C LYS A 381 0.34 -30.46 -28.39
N LYS A 382 0.13 -29.14 -28.47
CA LYS A 382 -1.16 -28.47 -28.74
C LYS A 382 -2.30 -28.94 -27.84
N LEU A 383 -2.05 -28.97 -26.53
CA LEU A 383 -3.01 -29.39 -25.50
C LEU A 383 -4.18 -28.39 -25.36
N ASN A 384 -5.35 -28.88 -24.98
CA ASN A 384 -6.47 -28.01 -24.58
C ASN A 384 -6.43 -27.72 -23.08
N LYS A 385 -7.15 -26.67 -22.64
CA LYS A 385 -7.22 -26.25 -21.22
C LYS A 385 -7.51 -27.42 -20.27
N LYS A 386 -8.56 -28.21 -20.57
CA LYS A 386 -9.00 -29.37 -19.77
C LYS A 386 -7.90 -30.43 -19.62
N ASP A 387 -7.16 -30.72 -20.68
CA ASP A 387 -6.06 -31.69 -20.66
C ASP A 387 -4.93 -31.21 -19.75
N VAL A 388 -4.60 -29.92 -19.83
CA VAL A 388 -3.60 -29.29 -18.94
C VAL A 388 -4.05 -29.38 -17.48
N VAL A 389 -5.28 -28.98 -17.13
CA VAL A 389 -5.76 -29.06 -15.73
C VAL A 389 -5.75 -30.50 -15.22
N ASN A 390 -6.15 -31.48 -16.03
CA ASN A 390 -6.11 -32.89 -15.63
C ASN A 390 -4.69 -33.35 -15.31
N ILE A 391 -3.71 -32.99 -16.14
CA ILE A 391 -2.29 -33.28 -15.87
C ILE A 391 -1.81 -32.57 -14.59
N LEU A 392 -2.20 -31.31 -14.35
CA LEU A 392 -1.87 -30.61 -13.10
C LEU A 392 -2.46 -31.32 -11.87
N LYS A 393 -3.71 -31.79 -11.95
CA LYS A 393 -4.37 -32.56 -10.88
C LYS A 393 -3.68 -33.90 -10.61
N GLU A 394 -3.20 -34.59 -11.65
CA GLU A 394 -2.41 -35.82 -11.47
C GLU A 394 -1.05 -35.54 -10.81
N ILE A 395 -0.35 -34.48 -11.23
CA ILE A 395 0.91 -34.05 -10.62
C ILE A 395 0.72 -33.79 -9.12
N TRP A 396 -0.32 -33.05 -8.72
CA TRP A 396 -0.62 -32.79 -7.31
C TRP A 396 -0.96 -34.05 -6.51
N LYS A 397 -1.56 -35.08 -7.14
CA LYS A 397 -1.89 -36.36 -6.48
C LYS A 397 -0.68 -37.27 -6.29
N GLU A 398 0.27 -37.29 -7.23
CA GLU A 398 1.47 -38.15 -7.16
C GLU A 398 2.67 -37.50 -6.44
N LYS A 399 2.66 -36.19 -6.20
CA LYS A 399 3.77 -35.43 -5.60
C LYS A 399 4.22 -36.00 -4.24
N GLN A 400 5.53 -36.19 -4.07
CA GLN A 400 6.19 -36.58 -2.81
C GLN A 400 7.35 -35.65 -2.40
N SER A 401 7.84 -34.80 -3.31
CA SER A 401 8.97 -33.88 -3.13
C SER A 401 8.63 -32.47 -3.65
N SER A 402 9.56 -31.52 -3.64
CA SER A 402 9.30 -30.16 -4.14
C SER A 402 8.79 -30.17 -5.59
N LEU A 403 7.86 -29.27 -5.92
CA LEU A 403 7.17 -29.23 -7.22
C LEU A 403 8.13 -29.01 -8.41
N PRO A 404 9.11 -28.07 -8.38
CA PRO A 404 9.99 -27.85 -9.53
C PRO A 404 10.91 -29.04 -9.84
N GLU A 405 11.32 -29.78 -8.82
CA GLU A 405 12.15 -31.00 -8.96
C GLU A 405 11.28 -32.20 -9.39
N PHE A 406 10.10 -32.34 -8.79
CA PHE A 406 9.15 -33.41 -9.09
C PHE A 406 8.62 -33.31 -10.52
N PHE A 407 8.32 -32.10 -11.02
CA PHE A 407 7.65 -31.88 -12.31
C PHE A 407 8.38 -32.53 -13.49
N LEU A 408 9.71 -32.40 -13.60
CA LEU A 408 10.46 -33.07 -14.67
C LEU A 408 10.43 -34.60 -14.49
N SER A 409 10.67 -35.09 -13.27
CA SER A 409 10.70 -36.52 -12.99
C SER A 409 9.36 -37.22 -13.25
N TYR A 410 8.24 -36.53 -13.00
CA TYR A 410 6.89 -36.97 -13.35
C TYR A 410 6.72 -37.12 -14.86
N LEU A 411 7.12 -36.10 -15.62
CA LEU A 411 7.00 -36.12 -17.09
C LEU A 411 7.89 -37.18 -17.74
N GLN A 412 9.11 -37.40 -17.21
CA GLN A 412 9.99 -38.50 -17.63
C GLN A 412 9.36 -39.87 -17.34
N LYS A 413 8.81 -40.07 -16.14
CA LYS A 413 8.13 -41.32 -15.74
C LYS A 413 6.87 -41.61 -16.56
N ARG A 414 6.07 -40.58 -16.90
CA ARG A 414 4.79 -40.73 -17.62
C ARG A 414 4.92 -40.76 -19.15
N TYR A 415 5.81 -39.96 -19.73
CA TYR A 415 5.89 -39.75 -21.19
C TYR A 415 7.25 -40.12 -21.81
N GLY A 416 8.22 -40.55 -21.00
CA GLY A 416 9.57 -40.93 -21.42
C GLY A 416 10.49 -39.73 -21.65
N ASP A 417 11.80 -39.94 -21.43
CA ASP A 417 12.82 -38.88 -21.47
C ASP A 417 12.83 -38.06 -22.77
N SER A 418 12.59 -38.71 -23.91
CA SER A 418 12.63 -38.05 -25.22
C SER A 418 11.48 -37.05 -25.44
N SER A 419 10.34 -37.22 -24.77
CA SER A 419 9.18 -36.32 -24.89
C SER A 419 8.92 -35.51 -23.62
N ALA A 420 9.58 -35.81 -22.49
CA ALA A 420 9.40 -35.08 -21.24
C ALA A 420 9.55 -33.56 -21.39
N PHE A 421 10.55 -33.09 -22.15
CA PHE A 421 10.73 -31.67 -22.44
C PHE A 421 9.67 -31.10 -23.39
N GLU A 422 9.14 -31.88 -24.33
CA GLU A 422 8.03 -31.47 -25.20
C GLU A 422 6.75 -31.20 -24.40
N TRP A 423 6.46 -32.08 -23.43
CA TRP A 423 5.37 -31.90 -22.49
C TRP A 423 5.65 -30.74 -21.51
N ALA A 424 6.87 -30.63 -20.98
CA ALA A 424 7.23 -29.56 -20.05
C ALA A 424 7.07 -28.16 -20.67
N TYR A 425 7.59 -27.94 -21.88
CA TYR A 425 7.42 -26.67 -22.60
C TYR A 425 5.96 -26.41 -22.98
N THR A 426 5.23 -27.44 -23.45
CA THR A 426 3.81 -27.26 -23.81
C THR A 426 2.97 -26.90 -22.58
N ILE A 427 3.12 -27.61 -21.47
CA ILE A 427 2.41 -27.31 -20.22
C ILE A 427 2.81 -25.92 -19.72
N TYR A 428 4.11 -25.62 -19.66
CA TYR A 428 4.64 -24.35 -19.16
C TYR A 428 4.11 -23.13 -19.93
N GLU A 429 4.10 -23.15 -21.27
CA GLU A 429 3.56 -22.03 -22.06
C GLU A 429 2.02 -21.94 -21.98
N ASN A 430 1.30 -23.05 -21.75
CA ASN A 430 -0.15 -23.00 -21.49
C ASN A 430 -0.48 -22.38 -20.12
N ILE A 431 0.11 -22.88 -19.02
CA ILE A 431 -0.16 -22.32 -17.67
C ILE A 431 0.30 -20.87 -17.51
N LYS A 432 1.30 -20.46 -18.30
CA LYS A 432 1.80 -19.08 -18.35
C LYS A 432 0.84 -18.13 -19.07
N LEU A 433 0.08 -18.66 -20.05
CA LEU A 433 -0.94 -17.93 -20.80
C LEU A 433 -2.24 -17.79 -19.99
N TYR A 434 -2.81 -18.90 -19.51
CA TYR A 434 -4.10 -18.91 -18.83
C TYR A 434 -3.98 -18.44 -17.38
N ARG A 435 -4.17 -17.13 -17.14
CA ARG A 435 -4.13 -16.49 -15.82
C ARG A 435 -5.50 -16.36 -15.17
N SER A 436 -6.56 -16.35 -15.98
CA SER A 436 -7.96 -16.39 -15.55
C SER A 436 -8.30 -17.68 -14.79
N ASN A 437 -7.67 -18.80 -15.17
CA ASN A 437 -7.79 -20.06 -14.44
C ASN A 437 -6.88 -20.06 -13.20
N GLU A 438 -7.49 -19.95 -12.01
CA GLU A 438 -6.77 -19.91 -10.74
C GLU A 438 -5.81 -21.10 -10.53
N ALA A 439 -6.21 -22.31 -10.94
CA ALA A 439 -5.42 -23.52 -10.73
C ALA A 439 -4.15 -23.54 -11.59
N MET A 440 -4.23 -23.09 -12.85
CA MET A 440 -3.08 -22.91 -13.72
C MET A 440 -2.18 -21.75 -13.26
N SER A 441 -2.77 -20.62 -12.91
CA SER A 441 -2.06 -19.42 -12.46
C SER A 441 -1.28 -19.69 -11.17
N LEU A 442 -1.92 -20.32 -10.17
CA LEU A 442 -1.28 -20.74 -8.92
C LEU A 442 -0.18 -21.79 -9.16
N PHE A 443 -0.42 -22.77 -10.05
CA PHE A 443 0.61 -23.75 -10.40
C PHE A 443 1.83 -23.09 -11.04
N TYR A 444 1.63 -22.12 -11.94
CA TYR A 444 2.70 -21.36 -12.57
C TYR A 444 3.48 -20.51 -11.56
N ASP A 445 2.81 -19.85 -10.63
CA ASP A 445 3.45 -18.99 -9.63
C ASP A 445 4.22 -19.79 -8.56
N ILE A 446 3.78 -21.00 -8.24
CA ILE A 446 4.54 -21.96 -7.42
C ILE A 446 5.72 -22.53 -8.22
N LEU A 447 5.50 -22.99 -9.46
CA LEU A 447 6.54 -23.59 -10.31
C LEU A 447 7.67 -22.59 -10.64
N SER A 448 7.33 -21.30 -10.79
CA SER A 448 8.30 -20.21 -10.98
C SER A 448 8.91 -19.67 -9.67
N GLY A 449 8.54 -20.21 -8.51
CA GLY A 449 9.12 -19.87 -7.21
C GLY A 449 8.72 -18.49 -6.66
N LYS A 450 7.64 -17.88 -7.17
CA LYS A 450 7.09 -16.63 -6.62
C LYS A 450 6.28 -16.86 -5.34
N VAL A 451 5.59 -18.00 -5.30
CA VAL A 451 4.64 -18.37 -4.25
C VAL A 451 5.06 -19.69 -3.63
N ASP A 452 5.01 -19.76 -2.30
CA ASP A 452 5.32 -20.97 -1.56
C ASP A 452 4.20 -22.04 -1.69
N GLU A 453 4.61 -23.30 -1.75
CA GLU A 453 3.72 -24.47 -1.91
C GLU A 453 2.69 -24.59 -0.79
N GLY A 454 3.02 -24.09 0.42
CA GLY A 454 2.12 -24.05 1.55
C GLY A 454 0.85 -23.22 1.30
N LEU A 455 0.84 -22.32 0.30
CA LEU A 455 -0.40 -21.63 -0.11
C LEU A 455 -1.43 -22.60 -0.68
N TYR A 456 -1.03 -23.50 -1.59
CA TYR A 456 -1.92 -24.47 -2.21
C TYR A 456 -2.46 -25.48 -1.18
N HIS A 457 -1.57 -26.01 -0.34
CA HIS A 457 -1.96 -26.95 0.72
C HIS A 457 -2.85 -26.26 1.78
N GLY A 458 -2.57 -25.02 2.14
CA GLY A 458 -3.41 -24.22 3.06
C GLY A 458 -4.79 -23.91 2.50
N GLN A 459 -4.90 -23.48 1.23
CA GLN A 459 -6.18 -23.26 0.56
C GLN A 459 -7.04 -24.54 0.53
N ASN A 460 -6.44 -25.67 0.13
CA ASN A 460 -7.16 -26.95 0.09
C ASN A 460 -7.59 -27.42 1.49
N GLN A 461 -6.76 -27.20 2.52
CA GLN A 461 -7.12 -27.52 3.90
C GLN A 461 -8.28 -26.64 4.41
N LEU A 462 -8.29 -25.35 4.10
CA LEU A 462 -9.40 -24.44 4.44
C LEU A 462 -10.70 -24.85 3.75
N ILE A 463 -10.64 -25.17 2.45
CA ILE A 463 -11.81 -25.63 1.68
C ILE A 463 -12.32 -26.97 2.24
N ALA A 464 -11.45 -27.92 2.59
CA ALA A 464 -11.83 -29.19 3.19
C ALA A 464 -12.42 -29.04 4.61
N ASN A 465 -11.87 -28.13 5.42
CA ASN A 465 -12.43 -27.81 6.73
C ASN A 465 -13.82 -27.18 6.61
N LEU A 466 -13.99 -26.21 5.70
CA LEU A 466 -15.31 -25.60 5.44
C LEU A 466 -16.34 -26.65 4.99
N LEU A 467 -15.98 -27.51 4.03
CA LEU A 467 -16.87 -28.59 3.58
C LEU A 467 -17.28 -29.52 4.73
N LYS A 468 -16.36 -29.80 5.66
CA LYS A 468 -16.66 -30.60 6.86
C LYS A 468 -17.64 -29.90 7.80
N GLU A 469 -17.50 -28.60 8.07
CA GLU A 469 -18.43 -27.84 8.91
C GLU A 469 -19.81 -27.68 8.25
N LEU A 470 -19.86 -27.55 6.92
CA LEU A 470 -21.12 -27.57 6.15
C LEU A 470 -21.82 -28.93 6.24
N MET A 471 -21.08 -30.04 6.04
CA MET A 471 -21.63 -31.39 6.23
C MET A 471 -22.06 -31.68 7.68
N ALA A 472 -21.40 -31.10 8.67
CA ALA A 472 -21.82 -31.22 10.07
C ALA A 472 -23.11 -30.43 10.37
N SER A 473 -23.36 -29.36 9.61
CA SER A 473 -24.57 -28.54 9.72
C SER A 473 -25.77 -29.17 8.99
N ASP A 474 -25.53 -29.87 7.87
CA ASP A 474 -26.56 -30.62 7.13
C ASP A 474 -26.92 -31.94 7.83
N SER A 475 -27.70 -31.83 8.90
CA SER A 475 -28.24 -32.98 9.66
C SER A 475 -29.08 -33.94 8.80
N SER A 476 -29.56 -33.49 7.63
CA SER A 476 -30.31 -34.27 6.65
C SER A 476 -29.45 -34.98 5.61
N ASN A 477 -28.18 -34.62 5.46
CA ASN A 477 -27.32 -34.97 4.32
C ASN A 477 -28.00 -34.77 2.95
N SER A 478 -28.85 -33.74 2.85
CA SER A 478 -29.60 -33.41 1.65
C SER A 478 -28.70 -32.82 0.55
N GLY A 479 -27.61 -32.16 0.93
CA GLY A 479 -26.76 -31.34 0.07
C GLY A 479 -27.15 -29.86 0.04
N THR A 480 -28.22 -29.47 0.74
CA THR A 480 -28.73 -28.10 0.79
C THR A 480 -28.80 -27.59 2.23
N LEU A 481 -28.51 -26.30 2.41
CA LEU A 481 -28.54 -25.62 3.71
C LEU A 481 -29.37 -24.35 3.62
N VAL A 482 -30.10 -24.02 4.69
CA VAL A 482 -30.75 -22.71 4.81
C VAL A 482 -29.68 -21.65 5.05
N THR A 483 -29.86 -20.46 4.48
CA THR A 483 -28.88 -19.36 4.53
C THR A 483 -28.39 -19.02 5.95
N GLU A 484 -29.27 -19.09 6.97
CA GLU A 484 -28.86 -18.90 8.37
C GLU A 484 -27.88 -19.99 8.86
N GLN A 485 -28.15 -21.26 8.53
CA GLN A 485 -27.28 -22.39 8.88
C GLN A 485 -25.94 -22.31 8.13
N PHE A 486 -25.97 -21.89 6.87
CA PHE A 486 -24.79 -21.65 6.04
C PHE A 486 -23.90 -20.52 6.62
N ASN A 487 -24.51 -19.41 7.07
CA ASN A 487 -23.81 -18.31 7.74
C ASN A 487 -23.17 -18.76 9.07
N LEU A 488 -23.90 -19.54 9.88
CA LEU A 488 -23.36 -20.13 11.12
C LEU A 488 -22.17 -21.07 10.84
N ALA A 489 -22.26 -21.92 9.81
CA ALA A 489 -21.15 -22.77 9.37
C ALA A 489 -19.95 -21.97 8.86
N LEU A 490 -20.16 -20.91 8.09
CA LEU A 490 -19.11 -19.98 7.65
C LEU A 490 -18.41 -19.29 8.84
N ARG A 491 -19.17 -18.85 9.85
CA ARG A 491 -18.61 -18.24 11.08
C ARG A 491 -17.84 -19.25 11.94
N ALA A 492 -18.28 -20.51 11.98
CA ALA A 492 -17.55 -21.58 12.65
C ALA A 492 -16.23 -21.93 11.92
N ALA A 493 -16.26 -22.00 10.58
CA ALA A 493 -15.09 -22.28 9.76
C ALA A 493 -14.08 -21.12 9.69
N PHE A 494 -14.56 -19.86 9.77
CA PHE A 494 -13.73 -18.65 9.65
C PHE A 494 -13.94 -17.64 10.79
N PRO A 495 -13.49 -17.93 12.04
CA PRO A 495 -13.73 -17.06 13.20
C PRO A 495 -13.07 -15.67 13.15
N LEU A 496 -12.12 -15.45 12.23
CA LEU A 496 -11.34 -14.21 12.11
C LEU A 496 -11.79 -13.30 10.95
N LYS A 497 -12.72 -13.76 10.09
CA LYS A 497 -13.23 -12.93 8.98
C LYS A 497 -14.21 -11.87 9.49
N SER A 498 -14.22 -10.70 8.82
CA SER A 498 -15.19 -9.66 9.11
C SER A 498 -16.61 -10.06 8.68
N SER A 499 -17.63 -9.40 9.24
CA SER A 499 -19.02 -9.58 8.80
C SER A 499 -19.18 -9.35 7.31
N ASP A 500 -18.48 -8.35 6.75
CA ASP A 500 -18.55 -7.99 5.33
C ASP A 500 -17.93 -9.09 4.46
N GLN A 501 -16.76 -9.61 4.84
CA GLN A 501 -16.12 -10.74 4.14
C GLN A 501 -16.99 -12.00 4.13
N ILE A 502 -17.75 -12.24 5.20
CA ILE A 502 -18.70 -13.36 5.29
C ILE A 502 -19.93 -13.09 4.42
N GLN A 503 -20.43 -11.86 4.38
CA GLN A 503 -21.53 -11.49 3.49
C GLN A 503 -21.15 -11.66 2.01
N GLU A 504 -19.95 -11.21 1.61
CA GLU A 504 -19.44 -11.43 0.26
C GLU A 504 -19.41 -12.92 -0.15
N LEU A 505 -19.15 -13.83 0.80
CA LEU A 505 -19.17 -15.28 0.55
C LEU A 505 -20.59 -15.83 0.40
N ILE A 506 -21.56 -15.29 1.15
CA ILE A 506 -22.97 -15.62 0.99
C ILE A 506 -23.46 -15.13 -0.38
N ASP A 507 -23.13 -13.91 -0.77
CA ASP A 507 -23.50 -13.34 -2.06
C ASP A 507 -22.87 -14.14 -3.23
N ALA A 508 -21.58 -14.51 -3.11
CA ALA A 508 -20.91 -15.38 -4.08
C ALA A 508 -21.52 -16.80 -4.17
N SER A 509 -22.06 -17.34 -3.08
CA SER A 509 -22.78 -18.63 -3.10
C SER A 509 -24.15 -18.56 -3.81
N ARG A 510 -24.73 -17.37 -3.92
CA ARG A 510 -26.04 -17.10 -4.54
C ARG A 510 -25.96 -16.72 -6.03
N TYR A 511 -24.76 -16.65 -6.62
CA TYR A 511 -24.51 -16.14 -7.98
C TYR A 511 -25.34 -16.81 -9.10
N LYS A 512 -25.76 -18.07 -8.92
CA LYS A 512 -26.59 -18.83 -9.89
C LYS A 512 -28.04 -19.06 -9.44
N ALA A 513 -28.45 -18.50 -8.30
CA ALA A 513 -29.77 -18.73 -7.72
C ALA A 513 -30.78 -17.67 -8.22
N GLU A 514 -31.44 -17.94 -9.34
CA GLU A 514 -32.63 -17.16 -9.78
C GLU A 514 -33.87 -17.38 -8.89
N SER A 515 -33.82 -18.37 -7.99
CA SER A 515 -34.91 -18.76 -7.10
C SER A 515 -35.04 -17.88 -5.86
N THR A 516 -36.26 -17.50 -5.52
CA THR A 516 -36.65 -16.77 -4.30
C THR A 516 -36.58 -17.61 -3.01
N GLU A 517 -35.89 -18.76 -3.02
CA GLU A 517 -35.81 -19.69 -1.89
C GLU A 517 -34.45 -19.52 -1.18
N ASP A 518 -34.46 -19.34 0.15
CA ASP A 518 -33.24 -19.12 0.97
C ASP A 518 -32.36 -20.39 1.16
N LEU A 519 -32.48 -21.37 0.27
CA LEU A 519 -31.69 -22.61 0.25
C LEU A 519 -30.46 -22.49 -0.65
N ILE A 520 -29.31 -22.89 -0.11
CA ILE A 520 -28.02 -22.92 -0.80
C ILE A 520 -27.63 -24.40 -0.98
N ASP A 521 -27.52 -24.85 -2.23
CA ASP A 521 -26.92 -26.15 -2.56
C ASP A 521 -25.40 -26.07 -2.40
N TYR A 522 -24.90 -26.57 -1.27
CA TYR A 522 -23.47 -26.52 -1.00
C TYR A 522 -22.68 -27.62 -1.73
N ARG A 523 -23.34 -28.54 -2.46
CA ARG A 523 -22.63 -29.53 -3.28
C ARG A 523 -22.24 -28.95 -4.63
N SER A 524 -23.12 -28.20 -5.28
CA SER A 524 -22.80 -27.56 -6.57
C SER A 524 -21.74 -26.45 -6.44
N ILE A 525 -21.77 -25.62 -5.39
CA ILE A 525 -20.78 -24.53 -5.22
C ILE A 525 -19.33 -25.01 -4.95
N PHE A 526 -19.11 -26.32 -4.69
CA PHE A 526 -17.78 -26.93 -4.56
C PHE A 526 -17.33 -27.69 -5.82
N MET A 527 -18.16 -27.74 -6.86
CA MET A 527 -17.77 -28.32 -8.14
C MET A 527 -16.79 -27.41 -8.89
N GLU A 528 -16.08 -28.01 -9.85
CA GLU A 528 -15.27 -27.30 -10.83
C GLU A 528 -15.93 -27.45 -12.20
N ASP A 529 -15.78 -26.46 -13.07
CA ASP A 529 -16.34 -26.49 -14.42
C ASP A 529 -15.57 -27.45 -15.37
N GLU A 530 -16.07 -27.58 -16.60
CA GLU A 530 -15.46 -28.42 -17.64
C GLU A 530 -14.03 -27.99 -18.04
N GLU A 531 -13.65 -26.73 -17.78
CA GLU A 531 -12.31 -26.19 -17.99
C GLU A 531 -11.42 -26.28 -16.73
N GLY A 532 -11.99 -26.69 -15.59
CA GLY A 532 -11.31 -26.81 -14.30
C GLY A 532 -11.15 -25.47 -13.56
N ASN A 533 -11.99 -24.48 -13.85
CA ASN A 533 -12.15 -23.31 -12.99
C ASN A 533 -13.01 -23.70 -11.78
N ALA A 534 -12.78 -23.06 -10.63
CA ALA A 534 -13.63 -23.24 -9.47
C ALA A 534 -14.84 -22.30 -9.53
N GLU A 535 -15.98 -22.73 -8.99
CA GLU A 535 -17.18 -21.87 -8.87
C GLU A 535 -16.86 -20.55 -8.13
N PRO A 536 -17.61 -19.45 -8.39
CA PRO A 536 -17.32 -18.12 -7.85
C PRO A 536 -17.14 -18.07 -6.33
N PHE A 537 -17.86 -18.91 -5.60
CA PHE A 537 -17.72 -19.10 -4.15
C PHE A 537 -16.30 -19.53 -3.73
N ILE A 538 -15.76 -20.60 -4.35
CA ILE A 538 -14.43 -21.13 -4.04
C ILE A 538 -13.33 -20.18 -4.50
N ALA A 539 -13.53 -19.54 -5.67
CA ALA A 539 -12.63 -18.49 -6.16
C ALA A 539 -12.56 -17.32 -5.17
N LYS A 540 -13.71 -16.86 -4.65
CA LYS A 540 -13.78 -15.79 -3.64
C LYS A 540 -13.09 -16.18 -2.33
N ILE A 541 -13.22 -17.42 -1.85
CA ILE A 541 -12.49 -17.93 -0.68
C ILE A 541 -10.98 -17.88 -0.90
N ARG A 542 -10.50 -18.38 -2.05
CA ARG A 542 -9.06 -18.39 -2.40
C ARG A 542 -8.49 -16.98 -2.51
N SER A 543 -9.24 -16.06 -3.13
CA SER A 543 -8.90 -14.65 -3.29
C SER A 543 -8.85 -13.91 -1.95
N GLN A 544 -9.85 -14.09 -1.08
CA GLN A 544 -9.82 -13.53 0.28
C GLN A 544 -8.61 -14.06 1.06
N TYR A 545 -8.35 -15.37 1.05
CA TYR A 545 -7.21 -15.96 1.76
C TYR A 545 -5.85 -15.45 1.24
N ALA A 546 -5.70 -15.29 -0.08
CA ALA A 546 -4.49 -14.71 -0.66
C ALA A 546 -4.29 -13.25 -0.23
N SER A 547 -5.37 -12.47 -0.20
CA SER A 547 -5.38 -11.06 0.22
C SER A 547 -5.04 -10.92 1.71
N GLU A 548 -5.69 -11.69 2.58
CA GLU A 548 -5.45 -11.75 4.03
C GLU A 548 -3.98 -12.10 4.33
N LYS A 549 -3.42 -13.10 3.64
CA LYS A 549 -2.00 -13.47 3.79
C LYS A 549 -1.06 -12.37 3.32
N GLN A 550 -1.40 -11.66 2.24
CA GLN A 550 -0.58 -10.55 1.73
C GLN A 550 -0.64 -9.32 2.64
N GLU A 551 -1.81 -9.04 3.23
CA GLU A 551 -2.02 -8.00 4.24
C GLU A 551 -1.19 -8.29 5.49
N TYR A 552 -1.31 -9.50 6.05
CA TYR A 552 -0.52 -9.95 7.20
C TYR A 552 1.00 -9.87 6.95
N LEU A 553 1.47 -10.25 5.75
CA LEU A 553 2.88 -10.09 5.36
C LEU A 553 3.30 -8.61 5.22
N ARG A 554 2.38 -7.71 4.88
CA ARG A 554 2.61 -6.26 4.83
C ARG A 554 2.67 -5.67 6.23
N GLU A 555 1.80 -6.09 7.14
CA GLU A 555 1.80 -5.72 8.55
C GLU A 555 3.11 -6.16 9.23
N LEU A 556 3.48 -7.44 9.13
CA LEU A 556 4.75 -7.96 9.66
C LEU A 556 5.98 -7.22 9.13
N ARG A 557 5.96 -6.79 7.86
CA ARG A 557 7.04 -5.98 7.25
C ARG A 557 7.10 -4.57 7.85
N ASN A 558 5.95 -3.98 8.15
CA ASN A 558 5.86 -2.66 8.77
C ASN A 558 6.21 -2.70 10.27
N GLU A 559 5.89 -3.80 10.96
CA GLU A 559 6.20 -4.03 12.37
C GLU A 559 7.65 -4.49 12.63
N SER A 560 8.41 -4.81 11.58
CA SER A 560 9.83 -5.18 11.65
C SER A 560 10.77 -4.04 11.18
N PRO A 561 10.98 -2.96 11.96
CA PRO A 561 11.85 -1.85 11.58
C PRO A 561 13.37 -2.15 11.71
N VAL A 562 13.77 -3.43 11.78
CA VAL A 562 15.17 -3.85 11.89
C VAL A 562 15.55 -4.65 10.66
N PHE A 563 16.69 -4.27 10.04
CA PHE A 563 17.22 -4.76 8.75
C PHE A 563 16.62 -4.16 7.46
N CYS A 564 16.78 -2.85 7.27
CA CYS A 564 17.30 -2.35 5.99
C CYS A 564 17.92 -0.94 6.09
N SER A 565 19.25 -0.86 6.23
CA SER A 565 20.02 0.37 5.97
C SER A 565 20.66 0.27 4.58
N PRO A 566 20.47 1.24 3.66
CA PRO A 566 20.96 1.16 2.28
C PRO A 566 22.43 1.64 2.16
N LEU A 567 23.33 1.10 2.98
CA LEU A 567 24.78 1.26 2.83
C LEU A 567 25.47 -0.08 3.15
N GLY A 568 25.95 -0.75 2.11
CA GLY A 568 26.50 -2.10 2.22
C GLY A 568 27.93 -2.11 2.78
N LEU A 569 28.16 -2.97 3.78
CA LEU A 569 29.44 -3.61 4.09
C LEU A 569 29.15 -4.95 4.80
N PRO A 570 29.82 -6.06 4.46
CA PRO A 570 29.58 -7.35 5.10
C PRO A 570 30.37 -7.48 6.42
N ARG A 571 29.79 -8.15 7.42
CA ARG A 571 30.54 -8.73 8.55
C ARG A 571 30.04 -10.14 8.86
N ASN A 572 31.00 -11.06 9.03
CA ASN A 572 30.78 -12.48 9.30
C ASN A 572 30.19 -12.73 10.70
N PRO A 573 29.47 -13.86 10.89
CA PRO A 573 28.92 -14.25 12.18
C PRO A 573 29.96 -14.99 13.06
N LEU A 574 30.56 -14.29 14.03
CA LEU A 574 31.36 -14.89 15.10
C LEU A 574 31.29 -14.06 16.38
N VAL A 575 30.32 -14.34 17.25
CA VAL A 575 30.42 -14.11 18.71
C VAL A 575 29.76 -15.29 19.42
N GLN A 576 30.44 -15.79 20.46
CA GLN A 576 30.10 -17.05 21.15
C GLN A 576 28.97 -16.89 22.17
N LEU A 577 28.27 -18.01 22.43
CA LEU A 577 27.54 -18.24 23.67
C LEU A 577 28.53 -18.35 24.85
N PRO A 578 28.16 -17.77 26.00
CA PRO A 578 28.04 -18.54 27.24
C PRO A 578 26.59 -18.46 27.77
N GLY A 579 26.03 -19.43 28.47
CA GLY A 579 26.64 -20.58 29.15
C GLY A 579 26.57 -20.38 30.66
N SER A 580 25.77 -21.22 31.34
CA SER A 580 25.28 -21.08 32.74
C SER A 580 24.07 -20.12 32.90
N GLU A 581 23.00 -20.39 33.66
CA GLU A 581 22.68 -21.49 34.59
C GLU A 581 21.24 -22.04 34.43
N LEU A 582 21.04 -23.32 34.78
CA LEU A 582 19.74 -23.99 34.91
C LEU A 582 19.64 -24.62 36.31
N ARG A 583 18.65 -24.19 37.13
CA ARG A 583 18.03 -24.84 38.33
C ARG A 583 17.45 -23.77 39.28
N VAL A 584 16.40 -23.99 40.09
CA VAL A 584 15.34 -25.04 40.12
C VAL A 584 14.10 -24.48 40.87
N LEU A 585 12.94 -25.10 40.68
CA LEU A 585 11.66 -24.74 41.34
C LEU A 585 11.58 -25.16 42.83
N ARG A 586 10.57 -24.64 43.55
CA ARG A 586 10.05 -25.08 44.88
C ARG A 586 10.93 -24.61 46.08
N GLN A 587 10.42 -24.32 47.28
CA GLN A 587 9.17 -24.75 47.95
C GLN A 587 8.80 -23.86 49.18
N ALA A 588 7.50 -23.82 49.55
CA ALA A 588 6.91 -23.35 50.83
C ALA A 588 7.09 -21.84 51.18
N GLY A 589 6.25 -21.17 51.98
CA GLY A 589 5.43 -21.64 53.12
C GLY A 589 6.30 -21.73 54.38
N GLU A 590 5.95 -21.23 55.57
CA GLU A 590 4.66 -20.78 56.13
C GLU A 590 4.95 -20.18 57.54
N TRP A 591 4.00 -19.46 58.18
CA TRP A 591 4.01 -18.97 59.60
C TRP A 591 4.97 -17.84 60.05
N GLY A 592 4.49 -16.95 60.95
CA GLY A 592 5.32 -15.96 61.66
C GLY A 592 4.60 -14.74 62.26
N THR A 593 3.67 -14.92 63.19
CA THR A 593 2.92 -13.83 63.88
C THR A 593 3.70 -13.11 65.00
N ALA A 594 3.42 -11.81 65.21
CA ALA A 594 3.18 -11.11 66.52
C ALA A 594 3.97 -9.80 66.83
N GLY A 595 3.33 -8.89 67.58
CA GLY A 595 3.90 -7.69 68.26
C GLY A 595 3.76 -6.38 67.46
N ARG A 596 2.93 -5.35 67.78
CA ARG A 596 2.37 -4.72 69.01
C ARG A 596 3.27 -3.61 69.62
N GLY A 597 2.76 -2.37 69.60
CA GLY A 597 3.23 -1.19 70.36
C GLY A 597 4.28 -0.34 69.62
N GLY A 598 4.28 1.00 69.70
CA GLY A 598 3.36 1.96 70.34
C GLY A 598 4.02 3.34 70.52
N GLU A 599 3.24 4.44 70.46
CA GLU A 599 3.60 5.83 70.86
C GLU A 599 4.75 6.52 70.06
N GLY A 600 4.84 7.84 69.87
CA GLY A 600 3.98 8.99 70.19
C GLY A 600 4.67 10.33 69.80
N ALA A 601 3.98 11.48 69.92
CA ALA A 601 4.43 12.88 69.71
C ALA A 601 4.68 13.36 68.24
N SER A 602 4.07 14.45 67.71
CA SER A 602 4.20 15.93 67.99
C SER A 602 5.46 16.55 67.35
N VAL A 603 5.52 17.74 66.72
CA VAL A 603 4.65 18.93 66.43
C VAL A 603 5.09 19.46 65.02
N ASP A 604 4.31 20.10 64.13
CA ASP A 604 3.97 21.56 64.00
C ASP A 604 3.22 21.76 62.65
N SER A 605 2.01 22.34 62.60
CA SER A 605 1.65 23.78 62.46
C SER A 605 2.04 24.40 61.09
N THR A 606 1.09 24.71 60.19
CA THR A 606 0.36 26.01 60.06
C THR A 606 -0.81 25.85 59.05
N VAL A 607 -2.07 26.25 59.35
CA VAL A 607 -2.71 27.58 59.08
C VAL A 607 -2.69 27.95 57.57
N THR A 608 -3.78 28.15 56.80
CA THR A 608 -5.25 28.36 56.96
C THR A 608 -6.07 27.28 56.19
N GLY A 609 -7.41 27.28 56.01
CA GLY A 609 -8.57 28.01 56.58
C GLY A 609 -9.77 28.16 55.61
N ALA A 610 -10.92 28.62 56.13
CA ALA A 610 -12.18 29.05 55.46
C ALA A 610 -13.03 28.06 54.59
N SER A 611 -14.20 27.72 55.15
CA SER A 611 -15.55 27.69 54.53
C SER A 611 -15.95 26.68 53.45
N GLN A 612 -16.94 25.85 53.79
CA GLN A 612 -17.95 25.32 52.85
C GLN A 612 -18.84 26.45 52.29
N PRO A 613 -19.59 26.21 51.21
CA PRO A 613 -21.01 25.90 51.40
C PRO A 613 -21.49 24.63 50.67
N GLU A 614 -22.74 24.25 50.94
CA GLU A 614 -23.35 22.98 50.56
C GLU A 614 -24.10 22.98 49.20
N HIS A 615 -24.53 21.78 48.79
CA HIS A 615 -25.77 21.51 48.05
C HIS A 615 -26.12 22.36 46.81
N SER A 616 -25.79 21.88 45.59
CA SER A 616 -26.59 22.04 44.35
C SER A 616 -26.05 21.28 43.10
N GLN A 617 -25.83 19.95 43.14
CA GLN A 617 -25.50 19.17 41.91
C GLN A 617 -26.13 17.75 41.82
N MET A 618 -27.28 17.51 42.44
CA MET A 618 -28.09 16.30 42.18
C MET A 618 -29.34 16.63 41.37
N LEU A 619 -29.19 16.90 40.05
CA LEU A 619 -30.28 16.81 39.06
C LEU A 619 -29.79 16.79 37.59
N LEU A 620 -28.66 17.45 37.28
CA LEU A 620 -28.08 17.47 35.92
C LEU A 620 -27.54 16.10 35.44
N GLY A 621 -27.11 15.23 36.37
CA GLY A 621 -26.56 13.91 36.04
C GLY A 621 -27.57 12.86 35.54
N ALA A 622 -28.87 13.18 35.45
CA ALA A 622 -29.89 12.25 34.97
C ALA A 622 -30.11 12.33 33.44
N LEU A 623 -30.15 13.55 32.87
CA LEU A 623 -30.42 13.75 31.44
C LEU A 623 -29.23 13.38 30.54
N GLN A 624 -28.01 13.63 31.00
CA GLN A 624 -26.78 13.37 30.22
C GLN A 624 -26.54 11.87 29.95
N ARG A 625 -27.10 10.97 30.78
CA ARG A 625 -26.99 9.51 30.62
C ARG A 625 -27.95 8.90 29.61
N HIS A 626 -28.99 9.63 29.19
CA HIS A 626 -29.91 9.13 28.14
C HIS A 626 -29.48 9.51 26.72
N TRP A 627 -28.66 10.56 26.57
CA TRP A 627 -28.15 11.01 25.27
C TRP A 627 -26.91 10.24 24.78
N MET A 628 -26.00 9.83 25.68
CA MET A 628 -24.74 9.18 25.26
C MET A 628 -24.91 7.77 24.66
N CYS A 629 -26.01 7.06 24.93
CA CYS A 629 -26.25 5.73 24.34
C CYS A 629 -26.70 5.77 22.87
N SER A 630 -27.05 6.94 22.32
CA SER A 630 -27.61 7.07 20.97
C SER A 630 -26.58 7.45 19.89
N MET A 631 -25.31 7.65 20.26
CA MET A 631 -24.31 8.28 19.37
C MET A 631 -23.25 7.32 18.81
N TRP A 632 -23.31 6.02 19.11
CA TRP A 632 -22.33 5.01 18.65
C TRP A 632 -23.03 3.86 17.88
N SER A 633 -23.36 4.12 16.63
CA SER A 633 -23.60 3.10 15.58
C SER A 633 -23.34 3.72 14.19
N PRO A 634 -22.51 3.12 13.33
CA PRO A 634 -22.30 3.61 11.97
C PRO A 634 -23.38 3.10 11.00
N LEU A 635 -23.92 4.02 10.19
CA LEU A 635 -24.59 3.82 8.88
C LEU A 635 -25.80 2.86 8.76
N GLY A 636 -26.93 3.40 8.27
CA GLY A 636 -27.78 2.68 7.29
C GLY A 636 -29.21 2.25 7.69
N GLN A 637 -30.18 3.15 7.50
CA GLN A 637 -31.59 2.89 7.14
C GLN A 637 -32.49 1.97 8.00
N THR A 638 -33.53 2.56 8.61
CA THR A 638 -34.97 2.29 8.28
C THR A 638 -35.91 3.26 9.02
N PRO A 639 -37.07 3.68 8.44
CA PRO A 639 -37.89 4.76 9.02
C PRO A 639 -39.20 4.26 9.67
N LEU A 640 -39.14 3.76 10.91
CA LEU A 640 -40.37 3.33 11.63
C LEU A 640 -40.54 3.83 13.09
N TYR A 641 -39.58 4.58 13.64
CA TYR A 641 -39.61 5.02 15.04
C TYR A 641 -39.86 6.53 15.27
N ARG A 642 -40.49 7.23 14.32
CA ARG A 642 -40.75 8.69 14.44
C ARG A 642 -42.09 9.07 15.09
N GLN A 643 -43.01 8.13 15.33
CA GLN A 643 -44.39 8.46 15.76
C GLN A 643 -44.67 8.32 17.27
N ASN A 644 -43.88 7.54 18.02
CA ASN A 644 -44.14 7.32 19.46
C ASN A 644 -43.45 8.32 20.41
N GLY A 645 -42.57 9.20 19.89
CA GLY A 645 -41.87 10.20 20.72
C GLY A 645 -42.71 11.44 21.09
N GLN A 646 -43.72 11.80 20.27
CA GLN A 646 -44.50 13.03 20.48
C GLN A 646 -45.64 12.90 21.51
N LEU A 647 -46.06 11.69 21.86
CA LEU A 647 -47.19 11.46 22.80
C LEU A 647 -46.78 11.47 24.29
N LEU A 648 -45.49 11.41 24.62
CA LEU A 648 -45.01 11.37 26.01
C LEU A 648 -44.66 12.75 26.60
N LEU A 649 -44.39 13.75 25.76
CA LEU A 649 -44.05 15.11 26.22
C LEU A 649 -45.27 15.95 26.64
N GLN A 650 -46.49 15.59 26.20
CA GLN A 650 -47.69 16.38 26.46
C GLN A 650 -48.41 16.02 27.79
N ARG A 651 -47.85 15.12 28.60
CA ARG A 651 -48.48 14.61 29.83
C ARG A 651 -47.77 14.97 31.14
N ALA A 652 -46.72 15.80 31.08
CA ALA A 652 -45.91 16.19 32.24
C ALA A 652 -46.07 17.66 32.70
N TYR A 653 -46.84 18.48 31.96
CA TYR A 653 -47.15 19.88 32.30
C TYR A 653 -48.67 20.10 32.43
N GLY A 654 -49.30 19.37 33.36
CA GLY A 654 -50.76 19.41 33.51
C GLY A 654 -51.31 18.62 34.70
N ALA A 655 -50.83 18.90 35.91
CA ALA A 655 -51.48 18.62 37.20
C ALA A 655 -50.84 19.49 38.29
#